data_AF-A0A423KEL2-F1
#
_entry.id   AF-A0A423KEL2-F1
#
_cell.length_a   1.000
_cell.length_b   1.000
_cell.length_c   1.000
_cell.angle_alpha   90.00
_cell.angle_beta   90.00
_cell.angle_gamma   90.00
#
_symmetry.space_group_name_H-M   'P 1'
#
loop_
_entity.id
_entity.type
_entity.pdbx_description
1 polymer ?
#
loop_
_entity_poly.entity_id
_entity_poly.type
_entity_poly.pdbx_seq_one_letter_code
_entity_poly.pdbx_strand_id
1 'polypeptide(L)'
;MPDQHQFRPQHLALAIALTLGCAEFSTAQELSIPTESSAPVDAKVVPRVESKRDPLAVLQAFTDAASTVSKEINSPESVVKGTDANNLFILKNGGSFKGRADGGGGMNVLQLDASDGGELGDTKNFTGLFNTQGSWTLNSKSDFKDGVAVLNDGVLTNNGKILGRAIAVGQLFNKGDIKGQVDVEESGTFAGNGTVGDLRVHGLVNVNRMHGAPRVKGDLSLSKTGVLAYEVNPDGGGETIKVDGTARLGGSTLKIVSMPGEYPLSSRYTIIEAKEKVEGKFDKVLNDLAFMAPSLRYNTKSVGMTYARNEVPIESLATSDNGREFAKNISEPERIPEAQLSSDILNTVVAQVRPSMTTGTPASDLKPLTNVDTYGTAPQSVIVAGTPDVAPQPIIGTGTPDAAPQPTIVTGTPDVAPQPIIVAGTPDAATQPAVAAVNPDAAPQPAIVAGTPDATPQPAIVVGTPDAAPQPTIVAGTPDAAPQPTIVAGTPDAATQPAVAAVTPDAATQPAVAADTPGAAPQPATVASTSSTVPQSSTPTNAAITALLATDKETAAYALEQLAGSSNANLAKATLSSADPVSGSMLSAMRQLGTHNLRERNNAPRLAAGNEDKGRVWLQALGHGGTLDRDIEPMQHSTKGLLLGADWSIDEEWRLGLMGGTSRTRLDSKELDGDLDSWHLGAYALRQNGPMSLRLGATYSNHDGSTARRIAFTGFSDRPKGSYDASTQQAFAEVGYNLGRANVSIEPFASLGYQRYQRDGYTEKGGAASLKVHQQSQSNVNSTVGLRVAKVETLDNGMRLTPRFSAGWKHTYGDTYTSTRQRLVTGGNNYTVYGAELDRNSLLVDAGLDLGVSANHSVGVGLTGEVGSDSRNHGVMGQWRMAF
;
A
#
# COMPACT_ATOMS: atom_id res chain seq x y z
N MET A 1 39.11 -52.47 40.13
CA MET A 1 38.63 -52.78 41.49
C MET A 1 39.42 -51.90 42.47
N PRO A 2 38.81 -51.32 43.53
CA PRO A 2 37.38 -51.15 43.77
C PRO A 2 36.88 -49.72 43.43
N ASP A 3 35.68 -49.29 43.83
CA ASP A 3 34.40 -49.66 43.18
C ASP A 3 33.22 -48.75 43.62
N GLN A 4 32.42 -48.36 42.62
CA GLN A 4 30.93 -48.33 42.68
C GLN A 4 30.15 -47.42 43.67
N HIS A 5 29.54 -46.34 43.13
CA HIS A 5 28.21 -45.82 43.53
C HIS A 5 27.55 -45.17 42.30
N GLN A 6 26.71 -45.91 41.56
CA GLN A 6 25.23 -45.85 41.64
C GLN A 6 24.62 -44.44 41.55
N PHE A 7 24.24 -44.06 40.32
CA PHE A 7 23.15 -43.12 40.06
C PHE A 7 21.89 -43.91 39.66
N ARG A 8 20.72 -43.54 40.22
CA ARG A 8 19.42 -43.71 39.56
C ARG A 8 18.54 -42.47 39.77
N PRO A 9 17.62 -42.16 38.84
CA PRO A 9 17.15 -40.80 38.63
C PRO A 9 15.69 -40.59 39.07
N GLN A 10 15.38 -39.43 39.64
CA GLN A 10 14.01 -38.91 39.72
C GLN A 10 13.99 -37.38 39.59
N HIS A 11 13.02 -36.89 38.79
CA HIS A 11 12.66 -35.48 38.56
C HIS A 11 13.58 -34.62 37.65
N LEU A 12 13.25 -34.77 36.36
CA LEU A 12 13.35 -33.75 35.31
C LEU A 12 12.65 -32.43 35.72
N ALA A 13 13.05 -31.32 35.10
CA ALA A 13 12.28 -30.07 34.95
C ALA A 13 12.04 -29.14 36.16
N LEU A 14 13.11 -28.60 36.79
CA LEU A 14 13.08 -27.22 37.36
C LEU A 14 14.47 -26.57 37.57
N ALA A 15 15.41 -26.72 36.62
CA ALA A 15 16.67 -25.97 36.61
C ALA A 15 17.19 -25.84 35.18
N ILE A 16 17.94 -24.76 34.90
CA ILE A 16 18.42 -24.40 33.54
C ILE A 16 17.28 -23.98 32.58
N ALA A 17 16.26 -23.30 33.14
CA ALA A 17 15.49 -22.26 32.43
C ALA A 17 16.11 -20.86 32.68
N LEU A 18 17.43 -20.82 32.94
CA LEU A 18 18.18 -19.65 33.38
C LEU A 18 19.61 -19.72 32.83
N THR A 19 19.84 -19.07 31.69
CA THR A 19 21.05 -18.29 31.33
C THR A 19 20.89 -17.75 29.91
N LEU A 20 21.05 -16.43 29.73
CA LEU A 20 21.02 -15.67 28.46
C LEU A 20 19.61 -15.55 27.83
N GLY A 21 18.87 -14.44 27.93
CA GLY A 21 19.15 -13.16 28.60
C GLY A 21 18.90 -11.97 27.66
N CYS A 22 17.64 -11.54 27.56
CA CYS A 22 17.27 -10.30 26.88
C CYS A 22 17.70 -9.06 27.68
N ALA A 23 17.98 -7.95 27.01
CA ALA A 23 18.25 -6.67 27.65
C ALA A 23 17.49 -5.55 26.93
N GLU A 24 16.63 -4.84 27.67
CA GLU A 24 16.04 -3.58 27.25
C GLU A 24 16.61 -2.44 28.11
N PHE A 25 16.79 -1.27 27.50
CA PHE A 25 17.33 -0.08 28.17
C PHE A 25 16.20 0.78 28.75
N SER A 26 16.32 1.15 30.03
CA SER A 26 15.67 2.34 30.56
C SER A 26 16.43 2.86 31.77
N THR A 27 16.86 4.12 31.70
CA THR A 27 17.47 4.86 32.82
C THR A 27 16.92 6.28 32.82
N ALA A 28 16.02 6.57 33.75
CA ALA A 28 15.65 7.94 34.12
C ALA A 28 16.40 8.30 35.41
N GLN A 29 17.01 9.48 35.44
CA GLN A 29 17.76 9.97 36.60
C GLN A 29 17.18 11.29 37.07
N GLU A 30 16.67 11.28 38.30
CA GLU A 30 16.00 12.40 38.95
C GLU A 30 17.04 13.29 39.66
N LEU A 31 16.97 14.61 39.45
CA LEU A 31 17.92 15.59 39.99
C LEU A 31 17.22 16.51 40.98
N SER A 32 17.59 16.39 42.26
CA SER A 32 17.08 17.21 43.36
C SER A 32 17.85 18.53 43.48
N ILE A 33 17.13 19.61 43.79
CA ILE A 33 17.68 20.97 43.96
C ILE A 33 17.63 21.34 45.45
N PRO A 34 18.71 21.85 46.06
CA PRO A 34 18.70 22.33 47.45
C PRO A 34 18.19 23.78 47.58
N THR A 35 17.58 24.09 48.72
CA THR A 35 17.06 25.41 49.09
C THR A 35 18.07 26.19 49.93
N GLU A 36 18.26 27.49 49.68
CA GLU A 36 18.87 28.44 50.65
C GLU A 36 18.31 29.87 50.52
N SER A 37 18.67 30.77 51.44
CA SER A 37 17.77 31.84 51.95
C SER A 37 18.24 33.31 51.78
N SER A 38 17.25 34.20 51.59
CA SER A 38 17.15 35.61 52.06
C SER A 38 18.14 36.74 51.63
N ALA A 39 17.66 37.62 50.74
CA ALA A 39 17.48 39.10 50.90
C ALA A 39 18.71 40.06 51.12
N PRO A 40 18.55 41.42 51.05
CA PRO A 40 17.91 42.27 50.01
C PRO A 40 18.73 43.56 49.66
N VAL A 41 18.51 44.25 48.52
CA VAL A 41 18.90 45.68 48.31
C VAL A 41 17.93 46.47 47.41
N ASP A 42 17.75 47.74 47.78
CA ASP A 42 16.88 48.84 47.32
C ASP A 42 16.56 49.10 45.84
N ALA A 43 15.41 49.79 45.66
CA ALA A 43 14.93 50.35 44.41
C ALA A 43 15.48 51.75 44.09
N LYS A 44 15.48 52.12 42.79
CA LYS A 44 15.51 53.52 42.36
C LYS A 44 14.58 53.75 41.16
N VAL A 45 13.69 54.73 41.29
CA VAL A 45 12.63 55.05 40.33
C VAL A 45 13.02 56.24 39.45
N VAL A 46 12.81 56.12 38.13
CA VAL A 46 12.72 57.23 37.16
C VAL A 46 11.59 56.90 36.17
N PRO A 47 10.72 57.86 35.75
CA PRO A 47 9.35 57.49 35.32
C PRO A 47 9.08 57.36 33.80
N ARG A 48 8.20 56.40 33.49
CA ARG A 48 7.12 56.41 32.47
C ARG A 48 7.45 56.82 31.03
N VAL A 49 7.46 55.81 30.14
CA VAL A 49 6.80 55.88 28.83
C VAL A 49 5.53 55.02 28.90
N GLU A 50 4.42 55.47 28.32
CA GLU A 50 3.14 54.77 28.40
C GLU A 50 3.12 53.53 27.49
N SER A 51 3.29 52.34 28.07
CA SER A 51 2.87 51.11 27.40
C SER A 51 1.34 51.05 27.37
N LYS A 52 0.77 50.78 26.19
CA LYS A 52 -0.58 50.20 26.13
C LYS A 52 -0.54 48.90 26.93
N ARG A 53 -1.34 48.83 28.00
CA ARG A 53 -1.32 47.71 28.96
C ARG A 53 -1.45 46.38 28.21
N ASP A 54 -0.65 45.40 28.62
CA ASP A 54 -0.83 44.01 28.19
C ASP A 54 -2.27 43.55 28.55
N PRO A 55 -3.10 43.08 27.59
CA PRO A 55 -4.46 42.66 27.88
C PRO A 55 -4.54 41.47 28.82
N LEU A 56 -3.55 40.55 28.80
CA LEU A 56 -3.49 39.49 29.80
C LEU A 56 -3.35 40.12 31.18
N ALA A 57 -2.38 41.03 31.38
CA ALA A 57 -2.25 41.79 32.63
C ALA A 57 -3.48 42.65 32.98
N VAL A 58 -4.23 43.21 32.01
CA VAL A 58 -5.48 43.96 32.27
C VAL A 58 -6.59 43.04 32.77
N LEU A 59 -6.81 41.92 32.09
CA LEU A 59 -7.84 40.96 32.45
C LEU A 59 -7.47 40.21 33.75
N GLN A 60 -6.19 39.92 33.97
CA GLN A 60 -5.68 39.37 35.23
C GLN A 60 -5.88 40.36 36.39
N ALA A 61 -5.50 41.64 36.19
CA ALA A 61 -5.77 42.69 37.19
C ALA A 61 -7.26 42.96 37.43
N PHE A 62 -8.14 42.61 36.48
CA PHE A 62 -9.59 42.61 36.69
C PHE A 62 -10.03 41.43 37.56
N THR A 63 -9.55 40.22 37.26
CA THR A 63 -9.80 39.00 38.06
C THR A 63 -9.32 39.16 39.51
N ASP A 64 -8.16 39.78 39.71
CA ASP A 64 -7.54 39.96 41.02
C ASP A 64 -8.05 41.20 41.79
N ALA A 65 -8.90 42.04 41.18
CA ALA A 65 -9.41 43.25 41.82
C ALA A 65 -10.47 42.93 42.89
N ALA A 66 -10.28 43.44 44.11
CA ALA A 66 -11.22 43.28 45.22
C ALA A 66 -12.64 43.87 44.98
N SER A 67 -12.84 44.64 43.90
CA SER A 67 -14.14 45.14 43.45
C SER A 67 -14.86 44.22 42.46
N THR A 68 -14.22 43.15 42.01
CA THR A 68 -14.77 42.18 41.05
C THR A 68 -15.57 41.11 41.80
N VAL A 69 -16.83 40.96 41.42
CA VAL A 69 -17.75 39.98 42.03
C VAL A 69 -17.80 38.73 41.16
N SER A 70 -17.14 37.67 41.60
CA SER A 70 -17.09 36.38 40.90
C SER A 70 -18.36 35.56 41.08
N LYS A 71 -18.83 34.93 40.00
CA LYS A 71 -19.92 33.95 39.99
C LYS A 71 -19.46 32.68 39.27
N GLU A 72 -19.34 31.58 40.00
CA GLU A 72 -19.11 30.26 39.40
C GLU A 72 -20.41 29.64 38.87
N ILE A 73 -20.30 28.93 37.74
CA ILE A 73 -21.39 28.23 37.07
C ILE A 73 -20.90 26.82 36.74
N ASN A 74 -21.38 25.84 37.50
CA ASN A 74 -21.02 24.41 37.46
C ASN A 74 -22.22 23.51 37.13
N SER A 75 -23.34 24.10 36.71
CA SER A 75 -24.53 23.42 36.22
C SER A 75 -25.23 24.29 35.16
N PRO A 76 -26.13 23.73 34.32
CA PRO A 76 -26.74 24.48 33.23
C PRO A 76 -27.70 25.58 33.70
N GLU A 77 -27.41 26.85 33.38
CA GLU A 77 -28.29 27.98 33.67
C GLU A 77 -29.17 28.34 32.46
N SER A 78 -30.49 28.46 32.70
CA SER A 78 -31.48 28.82 31.66
C SER A 78 -31.52 30.32 31.35
N VAL A 79 -31.15 31.17 32.31
CA VAL A 79 -31.09 32.64 32.17
C VAL A 79 -29.90 33.13 32.97
N VAL A 80 -28.98 33.84 32.31
CA VAL A 80 -27.85 34.49 32.98
C VAL A 80 -27.97 35.98 32.79
N LYS A 81 -28.15 36.69 33.91
CA LYS A 81 -28.14 38.14 34.00
C LYS A 81 -27.18 38.55 35.11
N GLY A 82 -26.20 39.38 34.77
CA GLY A 82 -25.35 40.03 35.75
C GLY A 82 -26.00 41.23 36.42
N THR A 83 -25.18 42.00 37.13
CA THR A 83 -25.60 43.12 37.97
C THR A 83 -25.13 44.45 37.37
N ASP A 84 -25.27 45.57 38.09
CA ASP A 84 -24.62 46.83 37.72
C ASP A 84 -23.16 46.92 38.23
N ALA A 85 -22.69 45.91 38.98
CA ALA A 85 -21.31 45.80 39.44
C ALA A 85 -20.41 45.11 38.41
N ASN A 86 -19.09 45.15 38.64
CA ASN A 86 -18.14 44.42 37.81
C ASN A 86 -18.19 42.92 38.13
N ASN A 87 -18.54 42.08 37.16
CA ASN A 87 -18.69 40.64 37.37
C ASN A 87 -17.64 39.79 36.61
N LEU A 88 -17.14 38.75 37.27
CA LEU A 88 -16.38 37.67 36.64
C LEU A 88 -17.25 36.40 36.64
N PHE A 89 -17.67 35.94 35.46
CA PHE A 89 -18.43 34.70 35.32
C PHE A 89 -17.46 33.55 35.02
N ILE A 90 -17.40 32.54 35.88
CA ILE A 90 -16.49 31.40 35.72
C ILE A 90 -17.30 30.15 35.39
N LEU A 91 -17.20 29.66 34.16
CA LEU A 91 -17.78 28.37 33.76
C LEU A 91 -16.83 27.24 34.17
N LYS A 92 -17.34 26.31 34.96
CA LYS A 92 -16.69 25.08 35.43
C LYS A 92 -17.38 23.87 34.80
N ASN A 93 -16.79 22.67 34.93
CA ASN A 93 -17.36 21.42 34.41
C ASN A 93 -18.85 21.26 34.78
N GLY A 94 -19.67 20.85 33.81
CA GLY A 94 -21.14 20.78 33.92
C GLY A 94 -21.88 22.12 33.75
N GLY A 95 -21.18 23.25 33.78
CA GLY A 95 -21.73 24.59 33.55
C GLY A 95 -22.04 24.85 32.07
N SER A 96 -23.19 25.44 31.79
CA SER A 96 -23.55 25.86 30.42
C SER A 96 -24.63 26.93 30.40
N PHE A 97 -24.73 27.67 29.29
CA PHE A 97 -25.79 28.66 29.05
C PHE A 97 -26.82 28.08 28.08
N LYS A 98 -28.05 27.81 28.54
CA LYS A 98 -29.14 27.33 27.67
C LYS A 98 -29.87 28.44 26.89
N GLY A 99 -29.48 29.69 27.12
CA GLY A 99 -30.06 30.88 26.50
C GLY A 99 -29.03 32.01 26.40
N ARG A 100 -29.47 33.21 26.04
CA ARG A 100 -28.59 34.38 25.94
C ARG A 100 -28.00 34.73 27.31
N ALA A 101 -26.68 34.79 27.40
CA ALA A 101 -25.99 35.32 28.58
C ALA A 101 -25.88 36.86 28.47
N ASP A 102 -26.38 37.60 29.45
CA ASP A 102 -26.26 39.06 29.52
C ASP A 102 -25.48 39.46 30.79
N GLY A 103 -24.33 40.10 30.63
CA GLY A 103 -23.49 40.56 31.74
C GLY A 103 -24.13 41.65 32.60
N GLY A 104 -25.19 42.30 32.14
CA GLY A 104 -25.82 43.42 32.87
C GLY A 104 -25.09 44.76 32.64
N GLY A 105 -24.97 45.56 33.68
CA GLY A 105 -24.15 46.78 33.73
C GLY A 105 -22.69 46.46 34.08
N GLY A 106 -21.92 47.48 34.48
CA GLY A 106 -20.51 47.30 34.88
C GLY A 106 -19.57 46.82 33.77
N MET A 107 -18.39 46.34 34.16
CA MET A 107 -17.47 45.57 33.33
C MET A 107 -17.61 44.08 33.63
N ASN A 108 -17.88 43.28 32.60
CA ASN A 108 -18.09 41.83 32.77
C ASN A 108 -17.09 41.02 31.96
N VAL A 109 -16.43 40.07 32.62
CA VAL A 109 -15.51 39.11 31.99
C VAL A 109 -16.08 37.71 32.15
N LEU A 110 -15.95 36.91 31.10
CA LEU A 110 -16.25 35.48 31.11
C LEU A 110 -14.93 34.70 31.15
N GLN A 111 -14.83 33.72 32.05
CA GLN A 111 -13.71 32.79 32.15
C GLN A 111 -14.24 31.38 31.94
N LEU A 112 -13.67 30.68 30.97
CA LEU A 112 -14.00 29.29 30.63
C LEU A 112 -12.91 28.41 31.23
N ASP A 113 -13.27 27.71 32.30
CA ASP A 113 -12.39 26.92 33.13
C ASP A 113 -13.00 25.53 33.35
N ALA A 114 -13.34 24.90 32.23
CA ALA A 114 -14.00 23.60 32.18
C ALA A 114 -13.37 22.72 31.08
N SER A 115 -12.85 21.56 31.48
CA SER A 115 -12.18 20.59 30.61
C SER A 115 -13.14 19.89 29.64
N ASP A 116 -14.43 19.83 29.98
CA ASP A 116 -15.50 19.30 29.11
C ASP A 116 -15.85 20.23 27.93
N GLY A 117 -15.51 21.52 28.04
CA GLY A 117 -15.72 22.50 26.98
C GLY A 117 -17.20 22.83 26.76
N GLY A 118 -17.54 23.34 25.56
CA GLY A 118 -18.93 23.58 25.20
C GLY A 118 -19.16 24.67 24.16
N GLU A 119 -20.39 25.20 24.15
CA GLU A 119 -20.81 26.25 23.23
C GLU A 119 -21.30 27.48 23.99
N LEU A 120 -20.74 28.63 23.62
CA LEU A 120 -21.23 29.95 23.97
C LEU A 120 -22.11 30.46 22.83
N GLY A 121 -23.41 30.54 23.11
CA GLY A 121 -24.41 31.07 22.19
C GLY A 121 -24.35 32.60 22.05
N ASP A 122 -25.52 33.24 21.97
CA ASP A 122 -25.59 34.71 21.96
C ASP A 122 -25.18 35.26 23.34
N THR A 123 -24.29 36.24 23.35
CA THR A 123 -23.86 36.95 24.57
C THR A 123 -24.36 38.40 24.54
N LYS A 124 -24.21 39.13 25.64
CA LYS A 124 -24.38 40.58 25.67
C LYS A 124 -23.64 41.19 26.85
N ASN A 125 -23.11 42.40 26.67
CA ASN A 125 -22.49 43.20 27.72
C ASN A 125 -21.25 42.53 28.36
N PHE A 126 -20.58 41.65 27.60
CA PHE A 126 -19.30 41.05 28.00
C PHE A 126 -18.15 41.85 27.38
N THR A 127 -17.24 42.32 28.23
CA THR A 127 -16.11 43.17 27.84
C THR A 127 -14.90 42.36 27.40
N GLY A 128 -14.69 41.17 27.98
CA GLY A 128 -13.63 40.25 27.58
C GLY A 128 -13.90 38.78 27.94
N LEU A 129 -13.07 37.89 27.38
CA LEU A 129 -13.16 36.43 27.52
C LEU A 129 -11.78 35.82 27.80
N PHE A 130 -11.70 34.95 28.80
CA PHE A 130 -10.61 34.00 28.98
C PHE A 130 -11.09 32.60 28.63
N ASN A 131 -10.34 31.87 27.80
CA ASN A 131 -10.41 30.43 27.73
C ASN A 131 -9.17 29.85 28.41
N THR A 132 -9.31 29.32 29.63
CA THR A 132 -8.19 28.76 30.40
C THR A 132 -7.95 27.30 30.05
N GLN A 133 -9.03 26.53 29.82
CA GLN A 133 -8.97 25.13 29.40
C GLN A 133 -10.24 24.69 28.65
N GLY A 134 -10.08 23.63 27.85
CA GLY A 134 -11.19 22.95 27.17
C GLY A 134 -11.50 23.53 25.78
N SER A 135 -12.35 22.81 25.05
CA SER A 135 -12.72 23.16 23.67
C SER A 135 -14.06 23.89 23.60
N TRP A 136 -14.01 25.14 23.19
CA TRP A 136 -15.15 26.06 23.24
C TRP A 136 -15.49 26.62 21.86
N THR A 137 -16.78 26.67 21.54
CA THR A 137 -17.29 27.37 20.35
C THR A 137 -17.94 28.68 20.76
N LEU A 138 -17.59 29.79 20.10
CA LEU A 138 -18.10 31.13 20.37
C LEU A 138 -18.93 31.66 19.19
N ASN A 139 -20.21 31.94 19.45
CA ASN A 139 -21.17 32.43 18.45
C ASN A 139 -21.70 33.84 18.77
N SER A 140 -20.96 34.63 19.56
CA SER A 140 -21.35 35.99 19.95
C SER A 140 -21.57 36.89 18.74
N LYS A 141 -22.51 37.83 18.83
CA LYS A 141 -22.84 38.74 17.74
C LYS A 141 -22.10 40.08 17.82
N SER A 142 -21.70 40.53 19.01
CA SER A 142 -21.23 41.91 19.23
C SER A 142 -20.64 42.17 20.64
N ASP A 143 -19.78 41.30 21.17
CA ASP A 143 -19.13 41.49 22.49
C ASP A 143 -17.59 41.45 22.42
N PHE A 144 -16.95 41.43 23.59
CA PHE A 144 -15.51 41.26 23.80
C PHE A 144 -14.68 42.42 23.22
N LYS A 145 -15.14 43.65 23.47
CA LYS A 145 -14.51 44.91 23.02
C LYS A 145 -13.11 45.14 23.58
N ASP A 146 -12.81 44.63 24.78
CA ASP A 146 -11.47 44.75 25.39
C ASP A 146 -10.58 43.58 24.94
N GLY A 147 -11.17 42.42 24.64
CA GLY A 147 -10.55 41.34 23.87
C GLY A 147 -10.81 39.93 24.41
N VAL A 148 -10.13 38.96 23.80
CA VAL A 148 -10.18 37.53 24.14
C VAL A 148 -8.77 37.00 24.33
N ALA A 149 -8.55 36.14 25.33
CA ALA A 149 -7.29 35.43 25.52
C ALA A 149 -7.56 33.92 25.63
N VAL A 150 -6.82 33.12 24.86
CA VAL A 150 -6.85 31.65 24.88
C VAL A 150 -5.53 31.17 25.48
N LEU A 151 -5.57 30.59 26.68
CA LEU A 151 -4.41 30.09 27.39
C LEU A 151 -4.03 28.67 26.91
N ASN A 152 -2.93 28.13 27.42
CA ASN A 152 -2.23 26.98 26.86
C ASN A 152 -3.12 25.73 26.63
N ASP A 153 -3.97 25.39 27.61
CA ASP A 153 -4.88 24.23 27.55
C ASP A 153 -6.25 24.56 26.91
N GLY A 154 -6.43 25.81 26.48
CA GLY A 154 -7.65 26.31 25.87
C GLY A 154 -7.66 26.13 24.34
N VAL A 155 -8.80 25.68 23.82
CA VAL A 155 -9.11 25.67 22.39
C VAL A 155 -10.37 26.48 22.15
N LEU A 156 -10.30 27.55 21.34
CA LEU A 156 -11.45 28.42 21.02
C LEU A 156 -11.73 28.43 19.53
N THR A 157 -12.94 28.04 19.13
CA THR A 157 -13.49 28.23 17.78
C THR A 157 -14.39 29.46 17.76
N ASN A 158 -13.95 30.56 17.15
CA ASN A 158 -14.79 31.74 16.93
C ASN A 158 -15.58 31.60 15.62
N ASN A 159 -16.88 31.39 15.71
CA ASN A 159 -17.84 31.52 14.60
C ASN A 159 -18.49 32.92 14.57
N GLY A 160 -18.45 33.63 15.69
CA GLY A 160 -19.12 34.91 15.90
C GLY A 160 -18.23 36.14 15.62
N LYS A 161 -18.48 37.20 16.38
CA LYS A 161 -17.74 38.47 16.33
C LYS A 161 -17.06 38.77 17.66
N ILE A 162 -15.77 39.06 17.58
CA ILE A 162 -14.96 39.63 18.66
C ILE A 162 -14.68 41.08 18.29
N LEU A 163 -15.15 42.04 19.10
CA LEU A 163 -14.99 43.46 18.81
C LEU A 163 -13.59 44.00 19.16
N GLY A 164 -12.92 43.38 20.12
CA GLY A 164 -11.56 43.71 20.56
C GLY A 164 -10.48 42.91 19.85
N ARG A 165 -9.30 42.85 20.48
CA ARG A 165 -8.17 42.00 20.05
C ARG A 165 -8.32 40.55 20.55
N ALA A 166 -7.56 39.63 19.97
CA ALA A 166 -7.41 38.27 20.48
C ALA A 166 -5.94 37.92 20.75
N ILE A 167 -5.68 37.12 21.77
CA ILE A 167 -4.36 36.55 22.08
C ILE A 167 -4.49 35.04 22.14
N ALA A 168 -3.62 34.32 21.42
CA ALA A 168 -3.58 32.87 21.37
C ALA A 168 -2.24 32.36 21.94
N VAL A 169 -2.28 31.85 23.17
CA VAL A 169 -1.22 31.04 23.80
C VAL A 169 -1.52 29.55 23.61
N GLY A 170 -2.81 29.18 23.64
CA GLY A 170 -3.33 27.89 23.16
C GLY A 170 -3.80 27.97 21.71
N GLN A 171 -4.95 27.35 21.38
CA GLN A 171 -5.43 27.22 20.00
C GLN A 171 -6.64 28.12 19.68
N LEU A 172 -6.53 28.95 18.64
CA LEU A 172 -7.59 29.84 18.16
C LEU A 172 -7.97 29.52 16.71
N PHE A 173 -9.18 28.97 16.52
CA PHE A 173 -9.79 28.69 15.22
C PHE A 173 -10.79 29.79 14.86
N ASN A 174 -10.41 30.75 14.01
CA ASN A 174 -11.27 31.86 13.62
C ASN A 174 -11.98 31.60 12.29
N LYS A 175 -13.28 31.29 12.35
CA LYS A 175 -14.21 31.23 11.19
C LYS A 175 -15.04 32.51 11.04
N GLY A 176 -15.16 33.28 12.12
CA GLY A 176 -15.92 34.52 12.21
C GLY A 176 -15.09 35.78 11.93
N ASP A 177 -15.31 36.83 12.73
CA ASP A 177 -14.80 38.18 12.51
C ASP A 177 -14.19 38.76 13.80
N ILE A 178 -12.88 38.99 13.81
CA ILE A 178 -12.14 39.62 14.91
C ILE A 178 -11.76 41.02 14.46
N LYS A 179 -12.32 42.06 15.08
CA LYS A 179 -12.12 43.45 14.64
C LYS A 179 -10.78 44.04 15.04
N GLY A 180 -10.26 43.65 16.20
CA GLY A 180 -8.93 44.04 16.64
C GLY A 180 -7.83 43.17 16.05
N GLN A 181 -6.62 43.45 16.52
CA GLN A 181 -5.44 42.63 16.26
C GLN A 181 -5.59 41.21 16.82
N VAL A 182 -4.97 40.23 16.17
CA VAL A 182 -4.66 38.91 16.74
C VAL A 182 -3.16 38.80 16.99
N ASP A 183 -2.78 38.33 18.17
CA ASP A 183 -1.40 37.95 18.53
C ASP A 183 -1.37 36.44 18.81
N VAL A 184 -0.50 35.72 18.11
CA VAL A 184 -0.26 34.29 18.31
C VAL A 184 1.10 34.14 18.96
N GLU A 185 1.13 33.83 20.26
CA GLU A 185 2.36 33.68 21.04
C GLU A 185 3.14 32.41 20.62
N GLU A 186 4.36 32.21 21.10
CA GLU A 186 5.26 31.13 20.61
C GLU A 186 4.70 29.70 20.76
N SER A 187 3.92 29.42 21.81
CA SER A 187 3.19 28.15 21.97
C SER A 187 1.85 28.12 21.22
N GLY A 188 1.37 29.29 20.78
CA GLY A 188 0.05 29.49 20.22
C GLY A 188 -0.11 28.88 18.84
N THR A 189 -1.34 28.46 18.54
CA THR A 189 -1.75 28.03 17.20
C THR A 189 -2.96 28.83 16.73
N PHE A 190 -2.91 29.33 15.50
CA PHE A 190 -4.03 29.99 14.84
C PHE A 190 -4.37 29.32 13.51
N ALA A 191 -5.65 29.21 13.20
CA ALA A 191 -6.14 28.73 11.90
C ALA A 191 -7.54 29.30 11.60
N GLY A 192 -7.99 29.17 10.35
CA GLY A 192 -9.36 29.48 9.96
C GLY A 192 -9.48 30.53 8.86
N ASN A 193 -10.62 30.49 8.16
CA ASN A 193 -10.98 31.35 7.03
C ASN A 193 -11.64 32.68 7.41
N GLY A 194 -11.73 32.97 8.70
CA GLY A 194 -12.34 34.19 9.23
C GLY A 194 -11.57 35.47 8.91
N THR A 195 -12.19 36.60 9.23
CA THR A 195 -11.56 37.93 9.11
C THR A 195 -10.91 38.31 10.43
N VAL A 196 -9.74 38.96 10.36
CA VAL A 196 -9.02 39.55 11.50
C VAL A 196 -8.62 41.00 11.17
N GLY A 197 -8.35 41.83 12.19
CA GLY A 197 -7.76 43.16 12.02
C GLY A 197 -6.31 43.06 11.52
N ASP A 198 -5.35 43.18 12.43
CA ASP A 198 -3.95 42.80 12.19
C ASP A 198 -3.71 41.35 12.64
N LEU A 199 -2.66 40.70 12.14
CA LEU A 199 -2.23 39.36 12.60
C LEU A 199 -0.72 39.33 12.85
N ARG A 200 -0.31 39.18 14.12
CA ARG A 200 1.10 38.98 14.52
C ARG A 200 1.31 37.53 14.97
N VAL A 201 2.41 36.92 14.50
CA VAL A 201 2.66 35.48 14.67
C VAL A 201 4.06 35.23 15.21
N HIS A 202 4.11 34.68 16.42
CA HIS A 202 5.30 34.13 17.08
C HIS A 202 5.27 32.60 17.15
N GLY A 203 4.08 32.00 17.25
CA GLY A 203 3.86 30.55 17.15
C GLY A 203 3.46 30.07 15.75
N LEU A 204 2.46 29.20 15.69
CA LEU A 204 2.03 28.48 14.49
C LEU A 204 0.79 29.11 13.85
N VAL A 205 0.81 29.31 12.53
CA VAL A 205 -0.40 29.46 11.70
C VAL A 205 -0.55 28.25 10.80
N ASN A 206 -1.70 27.57 10.88
CA ASN A 206 -2.07 26.49 9.98
C ASN A 206 -3.00 27.00 8.88
N VAL A 207 -2.60 26.78 7.62
CA VAL A 207 -3.39 27.03 6.41
C VAL A 207 -3.57 25.71 5.69
N ASN A 208 -4.81 25.20 5.67
CA ASN A 208 -5.17 23.92 5.09
C ASN A 208 -6.63 23.89 4.62
N ARG A 209 -7.02 22.92 3.79
CA ARG A 209 -8.37 22.78 3.22
C ARG A 209 -9.47 22.59 4.27
N MET A 210 -9.13 22.06 5.46
CA MET A 210 -10.08 21.87 6.56
C MET A 210 -10.51 23.19 7.23
N HIS A 211 -9.57 24.15 7.35
CA HIS A 211 -9.79 25.41 8.07
C HIS A 211 -9.86 26.65 7.14
N GLY A 212 -9.27 26.56 5.95
CA GLY A 212 -9.03 27.66 5.01
C GLY A 212 -7.88 28.58 5.43
N ALA A 213 -7.70 29.69 4.69
CA ALA A 213 -6.75 30.75 5.03
C ALA A 213 -7.44 32.05 5.53
N PRO A 214 -6.83 32.76 6.51
CA PRO A 214 -7.41 33.97 7.08
C PRO A 214 -7.41 35.16 6.12
N ARG A 215 -8.34 36.09 6.36
CA ARG A 215 -8.36 37.41 5.74
C ARG A 215 -7.96 38.49 6.74
N VAL A 216 -6.78 39.06 6.55
CA VAL A 216 -6.20 40.13 7.39
C VAL A 216 -6.62 41.49 6.83
N LYS A 217 -7.16 42.37 7.67
CA LYS A 217 -7.67 43.70 7.27
C LYS A 217 -6.65 44.83 7.34
N GLY A 218 -5.69 44.72 8.24
CA GLY A 218 -4.48 45.53 8.29
C GLY A 218 -3.28 44.69 7.88
N ASP A 219 -2.28 44.67 8.75
CA ASP A 219 -0.97 44.06 8.47
C ASP A 219 -0.88 42.61 8.96
N LEU A 220 -0.24 41.76 8.16
CA LEU A 220 0.28 40.46 8.59
C LEU A 220 1.75 40.64 8.99
N SER A 221 2.17 40.12 10.14
CA SER A 221 3.57 40.12 10.56
C SER A 221 3.95 38.79 11.19
N LEU A 222 4.66 37.97 10.42
CA LEU A 222 5.33 36.78 10.92
C LEU A 222 6.67 37.21 11.54
N SER A 223 6.95 36.73 12.75
CA SER A 223 8.25 36.93 13.41
C SER A 223 9.21 35.79 13.06
N LYS A 224 10.47 35.90 13.50
CA LYS A 224 11.50 34.88 13.23
C LYS A 224 11.20 33.50 13.83
N THR A 225 10.48 33.45 14.96
CA THR A 225 10.01 32.19 15.59
C THR A 225 8.74 31.66 14.92
N GLY A 226 7.99 32.52 14.24
CA GLY A 226 6.74 32.17 13.58
C GLY A 226 6.88 31.06 12.53
N VAL A 227 5.90 30.15 12.53
CA VAL A 227 5.79 29.07 11.55
C VAL A 227 4.49 29.23 10.78
N LEU A 228 4.56 29.34 9.46
CA LEU A 228 3.41 29.15 8.58
C LEU A 228 3.43 27.70 8.07
N ALA A 229 2.53 26.86 8.56
CA ALA A 229 2.28 25.55 7.98
C ALA A 229 1.25 25.68 6.86
N TYR A 230 1.65 25.27 5.65
CA TYR A 230 0.89 25.43 4.43
C TYR A 230 0.66 24.07 3.77
N GLU A 231 -0.61 23.68 3.64
CA GLU A 231 -1.00 22.44 2.98
C GLU A 231 -0.93 22.57 1.45
N VAL A 232 -0.29 21.60 0.80
CA VAL A 232 -0.36 21.39 -0.65
C VAL A 232 -1.22 20.16 -0.94
N ASN A 233 -2.20 20.29 -1.83
CA ASN A 233 -3.09 19.18 -2.17
C ASN A 233 -2.70 18.50 -3.50
N PRO A 234 -2.95 17.18 -3.64
CA PRO A 234 -2.76 16.42 -4.88
C PRO A 234 -3.53 16.97 -6.08
N ASP A 235 -4.70 17.60 -5.88
CA ASP A 235 -5.47 18.25 -6.95
C ASP A 235 -4.85 19.57 -7.46
N GLY A 236 -3.67 19.94 -6.96
CA GLY A 236 -3.01 21.23 -7.25
C GLY A 236 -3.63 22.41 -6.50
N GLY A 237 -4.64 22.18 -5.66
CA GLY A 237 -5.32 23.21 -4.87
C GLY A 237 -4.56 23.62 -3.62
N GLY A 238 -4.65 24.90 -3.27
CA GLY A 238 -4.14 25.45 -2.02
C GLY A 238 -4.84 26.75 -1.66
N GLU A 239 -4.89 27.04 -0.37
CA GLU A 239 -5.52 28.23 0.19
C GLU A 239 -4.62 29.46 0.02
N THR A 240 -5.16 30.68 0.14
CA THR A 240 -4.38 31.93 0.03
C THR A 240 -4.70 32.90 1.15
N ILE A 241 -3.69 33.28 1.94
CA ILE A 241 -3.83 34.34 2.95
C ILE A 241 -3.98 35.68 2.23
N LYS A 242 -5.09 36.39 2.50
CA LYS A 242 -5.39 37.68 1.88
C LYS A 242 -5.19 38.80 2.87
N VAL A 243 -4.27 39.72 2.57
CA VAL A 243 -3.86 40.84 3.43
C VAL A 243 -4.25 42.14 2.76
N ASP A 244 -5.17 42.89 3.37
CA ASP A 244 -5.62 44.19 2.84
C ASP A 244 -4.56 45.31 3.07
N GLY A 245 -3.61 45.13 4.00
CA GLY A 245 -2.43 45.99 4.24
C GLY A 245 -1.10 45.41 3.72
N THR A 246 -0.04 45.52 4.54
CA THR A 246 1.31 45.00 4.27
C THR A 246 1.55 43.64 4.93
N ALA A 247 2.18 42.70 4.21
CA ALA A 247 2.56 41.38 4.73
C ALA A 247 4.07 41.28 5.00
N ARG A 248 4.48 41.17 6.26
CA ARG A 248 5.89 41.05 6.68
C ARG A 248 6.22 39.62 7.05
N LEU A 249 7.26 39.06 6.43
CA LEU A 249 7.65 37.65 6.63
C LEU A 249 8.73 37.45 7.71
N GLY A 250 9.44 38.51 8.10
CA GLY A 250 10.28 38.56 9.31
C GLY A 250 11.38 37.51 9.47
N GLY A 251 11.77 36.79 8.41
CA GLY A 251 12.68 35.65 8.50
C GLY A 251 12.04 34.42 9.16
N SER A 252 10.72 34.27 9.06
CA SER A 252 9.97 33.17 9.66
C SER A 252 10.20 31.84 8.92
N THR A 253 9.67 30.75 9.46
CA THR A 253 9.67 29.43 8.80
C THR A 253 8.39 29.21 8.00
N LEU A 254 8.53 28.67 6.78
CA LEU A 254 7.45 28.05 6.01
C LEU A 254 7.58 26.53 6.13
N LYS A 255 6.54 25.82 6.56
CA LYS A 255 6.47 24.36 6.53
C LYS A 255 5.45 23.91 5.49
N ILE A 256 5.91 23.17 4.47
CA ILE A 256 5.03 22.53 3.50
C ILE A 256 4.54 21.20 4.07
N VAL A 257 3.22 21.09 4.22
CA VAL A 257 2.55 19.86 4.67
C VAL A 257 1.88 19.24 3.45
N SER A 258 2.23 17.99 3.13
CA SER A 258 1.68 17.27 1.96
C SER A 258 0.68 16.23 2.42
N MET A 259 -0.52 16.23 1.82
CA MET A 259 -1.52 15.19 1.99
C MET A 259 -1.19 13.97 1.11
N PRO A 260 -1.47 12.73 1.54
CA PRO A 260 -1.24 11.55 0.70
C PRO A 260 -2.06 11.62 -0.61
N GLY A 261 -1.41 11.38 -1.76
CA GLY A 261 -2.08 11.29 -3.06
C GLY A 261 -1.15 11.53 -4.25
N GLU A 262 -1.72 11.47 -5.45
CA GLU A 262 -1.00 11.66 -6.73
C GLU A 262 -0.80 13.15 -7.02
N TYR A 263 0.42 13.65 -6.80
CA TYR A 263 0.78 15.04 -7.13
C TYR A 263 1.17 15.19 -8.61
N PRO A 264 0.74 16.28 -9.28
CA PRO A 264 1.32 16.70 -10.54
C PRO A 264 2.83 16.92 -10.39
N LEU A 265 3.61 16.63 -11.44
CA LEU A 265 5.06 16.79 -11.45
C LEU A 265 5.51 18.26 -11.22
N SER A 266 4.60 19.21 -11.40
CA SER A 266 4.75 20.61 -11.03
C SER A 266 3.37 21.26 -10.79
N SER A 267 3.13 21.78 -9.58
CA SER A 267 1.97 22.61 -9.23
C SER A 267 2.39 24.03 -8.82
N ARG A 268 1.49 25.01 -8.96
CA ARG A 268 1.72 26.42 -8.63
C ARG A 268 0.69 26.92 -7.62
N TYR A 269 1.15 27.52 -6.52
CA TYR A 269 0.35 27.99 -5.40
C TYR A 269 0.59 29.47 -5.13
N THR A 270 -0.42 30.17 -4.59
CA THR A 270 -0.26 31.52 -4.03
C THR A 270 -0.48 31.45 -2.52
N ILE A 271 0.59 31.59 -1.75
CA ILE A 271 0.57 31.44 -0.29
C ILE A 271 -0.02 32.70 0.36
N ILE A 272 0.47 33.87 -0.07
CA ILE A 272 0.07 35.19 0.45
C ILE A 272 -0.19 36.14 -0.72
N GLU A 273 -1.29 36.88 -0.65
CA GLU A 273 -1.60 38.02 -1.50
C GLU A 273 -1.80 39.26 -0.62
N ALA A 274 -1.02 40.33 -0.86
CA ALA A 274 -1.04 41.57 -0.09
C ALA A 274 -1.38 42.77 -0.99
N LYS A 275 -2.37 43.58 -0.61
CA LYS A 275 -2.81 44.72 -1.42
C LYS A 275 -1.79 45.85 -1.48
N GLU A 276 -1.07 46.12 -0.38
CA GLU A 276 -0.01 47.13 -0.37
C GLU A 276 1.29 46.53 -0.90
N LYS A 277 1.95 45.70 -0.07
CA LYS A 277 3.22 45.05 -0.39
C LYS A 277 3.52 43.83 0.48
N VAL A 278 4.44 43.00 0.02
CA VAL A 278 5.13 41.95 0.80
C VAL A 278 6.53 42.46 1.17
N GLU A 279 6.94 42.29 2.43
CA GLU A 279 8.25 42.69 2.95
C GLU A 279 9.01 41.49 3.56
N GLY A 280 10.28 41.35 3.21
CA GLY A 280 11.14 40.26 3.67
C GLY A 280 10.94 38.95 2.89
N LYS A 281 11.46 37.86 3.45
CA LYS A 281 11.40 36.48 2.94
C LYS A 281 11.23 35.51 4.11
N PHE A 282 10.92 34.26 3.82
CA PHE A 282 11.11 33.15 4.78
C PHE A 282 12.61 32.80 4.85
N ASP A 283 13.16 32.63 6.06
CA ASP A 283 14.57 32.21 6.24
C ASP A 283 14.72 30.69 6.07
N LYS A 284 13.68 29.92 6.42
CA LYS A 284 13.67 28.46 6.40
C LYS A 284 12.43 27.95 5.69
N VAL A 285 12.62 26.99 4.78
CA VAL A 285 11.53 26.21 4.19
C VAL A 285 11.72 24.75 4.58
N LEU A 286 10.74 24.19 5.28
CA LEU A 286 10.64 22.78 5.63
C LEU A 286 9.71 22.09 4.64
N ASN A 287 10.06 20.86 4.25
CA ASN A 287 9.37 20.10 3.23
C ASN A 287 9.35 18.62 3.63
N ASP A 288 8.17 18.02 3.65
CA ASP A 288 7.98 16.67 4.19
C ASP A 288 8.22 15.56 3.14
N LEU A 289 8.04 15.83 1.83
CA LEU A 289 8.24 14.83 0.76
C LEU A 289 9.69 14.72 0.28
N ALA A 290 10.14 13.50 -0.05
CA ALA A 290 11.50 13.24 -0.46
C ALA A 290 11.82 13.68 -1.91
N PHE A 291 10.85 13.53 -2.80
CA PHE A 291 11.04 13.69 -4.26
C PHE A 291 10.46 14.98 -4.83
N MET A 292 9.73 15.76 -4.02
CA MET A 292 9.23 17.09 -4.38
C MET A 292 10.06 18.18 -3.69
N ALA A 293 10.10 19.38 -4.25
CA ALA A 293 10.71 20.56 -3.62
C ALA A 293 9.91 21.85 -3.89
N PRO A 294 9.82 22.75 -2.90
CA PRO A 294 9.21 24.07 -3.06
C PRO A 294 10.22 25.12 -3.55
N SER A 295 9.87 25.80 -4.64
CA SER A 295 10.58 26.97 -5.19
C SER A 295 9.74 28.23 -5.01
N LEU A 296 10.15 29.11 -4.10
CA LEU A 296 9.41 30.33 -3.76
C LEU A 296 9.72 31.50 -4.71
N ARG A 297 8.67 32.22 -5.12
CA ARG A 297 8.74 33.42 -5.95
C ARG A 297 8.12 34.61 -5.20
N TYR A 298 8.94 35.62 -4.92
CA TYR A 298 8.53 36.82 -4.18
C TYR A 298 8.29 37.98 -5.15
N ASN A 299 7.05 38.44 -5.22
CA ASN A 299 6.65 39.63 -5.97
C ASN A 299 6.31 40.75 -4.99
N THR A 300 6.22 42.00 -5.47
CA THR A 300 5.85 43.16 -4.66
C THR A 300 4.56 42.95 -3.86
N LYS A 301 3.60 42.17 -4.37
CA LYS A 301 2.27 41.95 -3.76
C LYS A 301 1.91 40.49 -3.48
N SER A 302 2.80 39.53 -3.73
CA SER A 302 2.48 38.11 -3.51
C SER A 302 3.69 37.24 -3.23
N VAL A 303 3.43 36.16 -2.49
CA VAL A 303 4.36 35.03 -2.33
C VAL A 303 3.76 33.84 -3.07
N GLY A 304 4.35 33.53 -4.22
CA GLY A 304 4.03 32.34 -5.00
C GLY A 304 4.98 31.19 -4.66
N MET A 305 4.54 29.96 -4.93
CA MET A 305 5.36 28.75 -4.82
C MET A 305 5.12 27.84 -6.01
N THR A 306 6.18 27.41 -6.68
CA THR A 306 6.14 26.19 -7.52
C THR A 306 6.51 25.00 -6.63
N TYR A 307 5.73 23.93 -6.65
CA TYR A 307 6.05 22.68 -5.97
C TYR A 307 6.20 21.59 -7.03
N ALA A 308 7.41 21.05 -7.20
CA ALA A 308 7.73 20.20 -8.36
C ALA A 308 8.73 19.10 -8.02
N ARG A 309 8.83 18.09 -8.90
CA ARG A 309 9.81 17.01 -8.84
C ARG A 309 11.23 17.59 -8.74
N ASN A 310 11.90 17.27 -7.65
CA ASN A 310 13.28 17.67 -7.36
C ASN A 310 14.29 16.75 -8.07
N GLU A 311 15.58 16.99 -7.87
CA GLU A 311 16.66 16.26 -8.56
C GLU A 311 17.20 15.06 -7.76
N VAL A 312 16.52 14.66 -6.68
CA VAL A 312 16.87 13.46 -5.90
C VAL A 312 16.49 12.22 -6.70
N PRO A 313 17.43 11.36 -7.13
CA PRO A 313 17.12 10.13 -7.85
C PRO A 313 16.39 9.14 -6.92
N ILE A 314 15.44 8.36 -7.43
CA ILE A 314 14.74 7.36 -6.60
C ILE A 314 15.74 6.35 -6.00
N GLU A 315 16.75 5.93 -6.75
CA GLU A 315 17.79 4.99 -6.27
C GLU A 315 18.62 5.50 -5.09
N SER A 316 18.64 6.81 -4.82
CA SER A 316 19.42 7.41 -3.74
C SER A 316 18.83 7.14 -2.35
N LEU A 317 17.55 6.74 -2.28
CA LEU A 317 16.86 6.38 -1.04
C LEU A 317 16.77 4.85 -0.83
N ALA A 318 17.26 4.05 -1.79
CA ALA A 318 17.31 2.60 -1.63
C ALA A 318 18.37 2.20 -0.59
N THR A 319 17.91 1.59 0.50
CA THR A 319 18.74 1.05 1.60
C THR A 319 19.28 -0.34 1.31
N SER A 320 18.60 -1.12 0.46
CA SER A 320 18.99 -2.46 0.02
C SER A 320 19.46 -2.48 -1.44
N ASP A 321 20.20 -3.51 -1.83
CA ASP A 321 20.58 -3.71 -3.23
C ASP A 321 19.38 -4.11 -4.10
N ASN A 322 18.40 -4.85 -3.57
CA ASN A 322 17.18 -5.19 -4.29
C ASN A 322 16.32 -3.94 -4.60
N GLY A 323 16.14 -3.07 -3.61
CA GLY A 323 15.47 -1.77 -3.78
C GLY A 323 16.22 -0.86 -4.76
N ARG A 324 17.55 -0.95 -4.81
CA ARG A 324 18.40 -0.19 -5.74
C ARG A 324 18.28 -0.72 -7.17
N GLU A 325 18.30 -2.03 -7.36
CA GLU A 325 18.10 -2.65 -8.68
C GLU A 325 16.68 -2.42 -9.22
N PHE A 326 15.66 -2.42 -8.35
CA PHE A 326 14.32 -1.95 -8.70
C PHE A 326 14.33 -0.48 -9.14
N ALA A 327 14.86 0.43 -8.30
CA ALA A 327 14.84 1.88 -8.55
C ALA A 327 15.55 2.30 -9.86
N LYS A 328 16.61 1.59 -10.28
CA LYS A 328 17.28 1.82 -11.57
C LYS A 328 16.46 1.38 -12.79
N ASN A 329 15.49 0.50 -12.59
CA ASN A 329 14.78 -0.20 -13.66
C ASN A 329 13.29 0.16 -13.74
N ILE A 330 12.80 1.10 -12.94
CA ILE A 330 11.47 1.69 -13.11
C ILE A 330 11.49 2.82 -14.13
N SER A 331 10.37 3.04 -14.80
CA SER A 331 10.17 4.22 -15.64
C SER A 331 9.65 5.38 -14.76
N GLU A 332 10.51 6.35 -14.47
CA GLU A 332 10.04 7.61 -13.84
C GLU A 332 9.18 8.43 -14.84
N PRO A 333 8.14 9.14 -14.37
CA PRO A 333 7.38 10.08 -15.20
C PRO A 333 8.28 11.20 -15.75
N GLU A 334 8.08 11.58 -17.01
CA GLU A 334 8.93 12.56 -17.70
C GLU A 334 8.79 13.97 -17.12
N ARG A 335 9.91 14.58 -16.69
CA ARG A 335 9.96 15.91 -16.07
C ARG A 335 9.57 17.00 -17.08
N ILE A 336 8.56 17.81 -16.79
CA ILE A 336 8.28 19.05 -17.53
C ILE A 336 9.25 20.14 -17.03
N PRO A 337 10.17 20.69 -17.86
CA PRO A 337 11.10 21.72 -17.43
C PRO A 337 10.42 23.06 -17.16
N GLU A 338 10.86 23.82 -16.14
CA GLU A 338 10.31 25.13 -15.79
C GLU A 338 10.28 26.14 -16.96
N ALA A 339 11.15 25.99 -17.95
CA ALA A 339 11.26 26.88 -19.11
C ALA A 339 10.05 26.82 -20.07
N GLN A 340 9.42 25.65 -20.27
CA GLN A 340 8.27 25.51 -21.18
C GLN A 340 6.97 26.07 -20.56
N LEU A 341 6.85 26.03 -19.23
CA LEU A 341 5.71 26.58 -18.48
C LEU A 341 5.65 28.12 -18.45
N SER A 342 6.52 28.80 -19.19
CA SER A 342 6.50 30.26 -19.39
C SER A 342 6.21 30.66 -20.83
N SER A 343 6.51 29.84 -21.86
CA SER A 343 6.20 30.16 -23.25
C SER A 343 4.72 29.97 -23.57
N ASP A 344 4.13 28.88 -23.11
CA ASP A 344 2.86 28.40 -23.65
C ASP A 344 1.66 29.19 -23.12
N ILE A 345 1.78 29.77 -21.91
CA ILE A 345 0.76 30.64 -21.31
C ILE A 345 0.83 32.08 -21.87
N LEU A 346 2.02 32.54 -22.30
CA LEU A 346 2.18 33.89 -22.84
C LEU A 346 1.56 34.06 -24.24
N ASN A 347 1.40 32.98 -25.01
CA ASN A 347 0.82 33.01 -26.35
C ASN A 347 -0.73 32.94 -26.38
N THR A 348 -1.41 32.64 -25.27
CA THR A 348 -2.89 32.52 -25.24
C THR A 348 -3.60 33.84 -24.87
N VAL A 349 -2.88 34.90 -24.47
CA VAL A 349 -3.48 36.13 -23.90
C VAL A 349 -3.52 37.31 -24.90
N VAL A 350 -2.99 37.17 -26.12
CA VAL A 350 -2.96 38.25 -27.13
C VAL A 350 -3.85 37.94 -28.34
N ALA A 351 -5.17 37.96 -28.11
CA ALA A 351 -6.17 38.12 -29.18
C ALA A 351 -7.25 39.12 -28.71
N GLN A 352 -7.08 40.40 -29.07
CA GLN A 352 -8.07 41.43 -28.74
C GLN A 352 -9.35 41.26 -29.56
N VAL A 353 -10.50 41.14 -28.89
CA VAL A 353 -11.81 41.38 -29.51
C VAL A 353 -12.30 42.78 -29.09
N ARG A 354 -12.45 43.68 -30.07
CA ARG A 354 -13.14 44.97 -29.87
C ARG A 354 -14.66 44.74 -29.94
N PRO A 355 -15.46 45.36 -29.07
CA PRO A 355 -16.92 45.30 -29.20
C PRO A 355 -17.42 46.29 -30.25
N SER A 356 -18.28 45.82 -31.15
CA SER A 356 -19.12 46.67 -32.01
C SER A 356 -20.58 46.50 -31.55
N MET A 357 -21.22 47.60 -31.15
CA MET A 357 -22.65 47.61 -30.83
C MET A 357 -23.48 47.79 -32.11
N THR A 358 -24.58 47.05 -32.23
CA THR A 358 -25.75 47.44 -33.03
C THR A 358 -27.04 47.05 -32.32
N THR A 359 -28.07 47.89 -32.48
CA THR A 359 -29.33 47.90 -31.72
C THR A 359 -30.49 47.26 -32.49
N GLY A 360 -31.39 46.54 -31.81
CA GLY A 360 -32.67 46.11 -32.37
C GLY A 360 -33.54 45.29 -31.40
N THR A 361 -34.85 45.50 -31.43
CA THR A 361 -35.87 44.86 -30.56
C THR A 361 -37.16 44.62 -31.40
N PRO A 362 -38.16 43.82 -30.96
CA PRO A 362 -38.22 42.36 -31.13
C PRO A 362 -39.40 41.88 -32.02
N ALA A 363 -39.28 40.66 -32.57
CA ALA A 363 -40.37 39.85 -33.17
C ALA A 363 -39.86 38.39 -33.23
N SER A 364 -40.48 37.38 -32.58
CA SER A 364 -41.69 36.63 -32.97
C SER A 364 -41.61 35.90 -34.32
N ASP A 365 -41.95 34.60 -34.30
CA ASP A 365 -41.99 33.61 -35.40
C ASP A 365 -40.65 33.03 -35.90
N LEU A 366 -40.27 31.86 -35.35
CA LEU A 366 -39.27 30.96 -35.94
C LEU A 366 -39.92 29.96 -36.91
N LYS A 367 -39.68 30.15 -38.21
CA LYS A 367 -39.89 29.13 -39.25
C LYS A 367 -38.64 28.21 -39.39
N PRO A 368 -38.78 26.99 -39.94
CA PRO A 368 -37.68 26.03 -40.00
C PRO A 368 -36.54 26.49 -40.92
N LEU A 369 -35.30 26.27 -40.45
CA LEU A 369 -34.08 26.45 -41.23
C LEU A 369 -33.77 25.19 -42.05
N THR A 370 -34.22 25.16 -43.29
CA THR A 370 -33.52 24.42 -44.34
C THR A 370 -32.55 25.35 -45.03
N ASN A 371 -31.25 25.09 -44.94
CA ASN A 371 -30.34 25.45 -46.03
C ASN A 371 -29.11 24.52 -46.07
N VAL A 372 -28.76 24.18 -47.31
CA VAL A 372 -27.56 23.42 -47.69
C VAL A 372 -26.47 24.45 -47.97
N ASP A 373 -25.29 24.27 -47.39
CA ASP A 373 -24.06 24.83 -47.97
C ASP A 373 -22.85 23.95 -47.66
N THR A 374 -21.86 23.99 -48.54
CA THR A 374 -20.72 23.06 -48.56
C THR A 374 -19.48 23.64 -47.89
N TYR A 375 -18.67 22.78 -47.26
CA TYR A 375 -17.44 23.08 -46.52
C TYR A 375 -17.59 24.00 -45.29
N GLY A 376 -17.71 23.40 -44.10
CA GLY A 376 -17.34 24.07 -42.83
C GLY A 376 -18.24 23.76 -41.64
N THR A 377 -17.62 23.27 -40.56
CA THR A 377 -18.14 23.14 -39.17
C THR A 377 -19.42 22.31 -38.94
N ALA A 378 -19.33 21.32 -38.05
CA ALA A 378 -20.50 20.65 -37.49
C ALA A 378 -21.33 21.61 -36.60
N PRO A 379 -22.67 21.45 -36.52
CA PRO A 379 -23.51 22.28 -35.67
C PRO A 379 -23.17 22.12 -34.18
N GLN A 380 -23.20 23.24 -33.43
CA GLN A 380 -22.93 23.24 -31.99
C GLN A 380 -24.11 22.74 -31.16
N SER A 381 -23.81 22.27 -29.95
CA SER A 381 -24.76 21.69 -28.98
C SER A 381 -25.94 22.61 -28.67
N VAL A 382 -27.17 22.10 -28.88
CA VAL A 382 -28.40 22.75 -28.42
C VAL A 382 -28.78 22.18 -27.04
N ILE A 383 -28.79 23.04 -26.02
CA ILE A 383 -29.34 22.72 -24.69
C ILE A 383 -30.77 23.25 -24.64
N VAL A 384 -31.75 22.36 -24.48
CA VAL A 384 -33.16 22.74 -24.25
C VAL A 384 -33.52 22.41 -22.80
N ALA A 385 -33.90 23.44 -22.05
CA ALA A 385 -34.31 23.33 -20.65
C ALA A 385 -35.75 23.84 -20.50
N GLY A 386 -36.62 22.99 -19.94
CA GLY A 386 -38.06 23.24 -19.79
C GLY A 386 -38.90 22.07 -20.33
N THR A 387 -40.16 21.97 -19.91
CA THR A 387 -41.13 20.96 -20.35
C THR A 387 -41.77 21.38 -21.68
N PRO A 388 -41.48 20.74 -22.82
CA PRO A 388 -42.05 21.11 -24.11
C PRO A 388 -43.18 20.13 -24.49
N ASP A 389 -44.40 20.63 -24.66
CA ASP A 389 -45.57 19.83 -25.10
C ASP A 389 -45.47 19.31 -26.57
N VAL A 390 -44.34 19.51 -27.25
CA VAL A 390 -44.14 19.17 -28.67
C VAL A 390 -42.74 18.59 -28.88
N ALA A 391 -42.66 17.44 -29.56
CA ALA A 391 -41.40 16.77 -29.87
C ALA A 391 -40.54 17.56 -30.88
N PRO A 392 -39.20 17.59 -30.73
CA PRO A 392 -38.29 18.17 -31.71
C PRO A 392 -38.31 17.39 -33.04
N GLN A 393 -38.17 18.11 -34.16
CA GLN A 393 -38.19 17.52 -35.51
C GLN A 393 -36.84 16.88 -35.89
N PRO A 394 -36.83 15.87 -36.79
CA PRO A 394 -35.62 15.14 -37.15
C PRO A 394 -34.58 16.00 -37.90
N ILE A 395 -33.31 15.74 -37.60
CA ILE A 395 -32.15 16.29 -38.33
C ILE A 395 -31.79 15.33 -39.45
N ILE A 396 -31.73 15.83 -40.69
CA ILE A 396 -31.29 15.08 -41.87
C ILE A 396 -29.95 15.64 -42.34
N GLY A 397 -28.91 14.82 -42.35
CA GLY A 397 -27.58 15.16 -42.86
C GLY A 397 -27.20 14.32 -44.08
N THR A 398 -26.78 14.97 -45.16
CA THR A 398 -26.29 14.32 -46.39
C THR A 398 -24.88 14.81 -46.72
N GLY A 399 -23.90 13.90 -46.78
CA GLY A 399 -22.50 14.23 -47.09
C GLY A 399 -21.51 13.26 -46.42
N THR A 400 -20.21 13.49 -46.63
CA THR A 400 -19.08 12.79 -45.99
C THR A 400 -18.41 13.71 -44.97
N PRO A 401 -18.69 13.57 -43.66
CA PRO A 401 -18.12 14.45 -42.63
C PRO A 401 -16.90 13.79 -41.95
N ASP A 402 -15.78 14.52 -41.86
CA ASP A 402 -14.56 14.09 -41.15
C ASP A 402 -14.74 13.94 -39.61
N ALA A 403 -15.91 14.28 -39.07
CA ALA A 403 -16.20 14.21 -37.63
C ALA A 403 -17.67 13.81 -37.37
N ALA A 404 -17.88 12.97 -36.36
CA ALA A 404 -19.21 12.52 -35.96
C ALA A 404 -20.07 13.66 -35.35
N PRO A 405 -21.39 13.69 -35.59
CA PRO A 405 -22.29 14.64 -34.94
C PRO A 405 -22.36 14.40 -33.42
N GLN A 406 -22.38 15.47 -32.63
CA GLN A 406 -22.43 15.42 -31.17
C GLN A 406 -23.86 15.33 -30.61
N PRO A 407 -24.07 14.76 -29.40
CA PRO A 407 -25.40 14.44 -28.90
C PRO A 407 -26.21 15.67 -28.46
N THR A 408 -27.52 15.63 -28.72
CA THR A 408 -28.50 16.55 -28.13
C THR A 408 -28.76 16.17 -26.67
N ILE A 409 -28.66 17.14 -25.75
CA ILE A 409 -28.97 16.95 -24.33
C ILE A 409 -30.28 17.68 -24.01
N VAL A 410 -31.30 16.93 -23.60
CA VAL A 410 -32.62 17.46 -23.19
C VAL A 410 -32.79 17.25 -21.69
N THR A 411 -33.15 18.29 -20.95
CA THR A 411 -33.40 18.22 -19.50
C THR A 411 -34.85 18.60 -19.18
N GLY A 412 -35.65 17.59 -18.82
CA GLY A 412 -37.07 17.72 -18.49
C GLY A 412 -37.77 16.35 -18.47
N THR A 413 -39.08 16.35 -18.22
CA THR A 413 -39.98 15.19 -18.34
C THR A 413 -40.90 15.38 -19.55
N PRO A 414 -40.60 14.78 -20.72
CA PRO A 414 -41.46 14.87 -21.90
C PRO A 414 -42.36 13.63 -22.04
N ASP A 415 -43.66 13.84 -22.25
CA ASP A 415 -44.66 12.77 -22.40
C ASP A 415 -44.53 11.97 -23.73
N VAL A 416 -43.57 12.29 -24.61
CA VAL A 416 -43.41 11.69 -25.94
C VAL A 416 -41.94 11.44 -26.27
N ALA A 417 -41.64 10.25 -26.80
CA ALA A 417 -40.29 9.86 -27.20
C ALA A 417 -39.73 10.64 -28.41
N PRO A 418 -38.40 10.92 -28.47
CA PRO A 418 -37.77 11.59 -29.61
C PRO A 418 -37.74 10.72 -30.88
N GLN A 419 -37.84 11.37 -32.05
CA GLN A 419 -37.81 10.72 -33.36
C GLN A 419 -36.37 10.42 -33.86
N PRO A 420 -36.18 9.40 -34.74
CA PRO A 420 -34.86 8.94 -35.15
C PRO A 420 -34.07 9.93 -36.02
N ILE A 421 -32.74 9.88 -35.90
CA ILE A 421 -31.79 10.58 -36.76
C ILE A 421 -31.54 9.72 -38.01
N ILE A 422 -31.56 10.33 -39.19
CA ILE A 422 -31.26 9.68 -40.48
C ILE A 422 -29.94 10.24 -41.03
N VAL A 423 -28.96 9.37 -41.26
CA VAL A 423 -27.66 9.71 -41.85
C VAL A 423 -27.44 8.85 -43.10
N ALA A 424 -27.11 9.50 -44.22
CA ALA A 424 -26.77 8.82 -45.48
C ALA A 424 -25.36 9.24 -45.94
N GLY A 425 -24.40 8.32 -45.83
CA GLY A 425 -22.98 8.54 -46.16
C GLY A 425 -22.07 7.43 -45.61
N THR A 426 -20.78 7.52 -45.93
CA THR A 426 -19.69 6.66 -45.41
C THR A 426 -18.87 7.45 -44.39
N PRO A 427 -19.01 7.20 -43.07
CA PRO A 427 -18.28 7.94 -42.04
C PRO A 427 -17.03 7.17 -41.56
N ASP A 428 -15.89 7.85 -41.48
CA ASP A 428 -14.61 7.28 -41.01
C ASP A 428 -14.54 7.13 -39.47
N ALA A 429 -15.57 7.61 -38.74
CA ALA A 429 -15.62 7.58 -37.27
C ALA A 429 -16.99 7.11 -36.76
N ALA A 430 -16.99 6.35 -35.65
CA ALA A 430 -18.20 5.80 -35.05
C ALA A 430 -19.14 6.91 -34.52
N THR A 431 -20.44 6.80 -34.83
CA THR A 431 -21.48 7.68 -34.31
C THR A 431 -21.73 7.43 -32.82
N GLN A 432 -21.72 8.51 -32.02
CA GLN A 432 -22.05 8.44 -30.59
C GLN A 432 -23.56 8.56 -30.35
N PRO A 433 -24.14 7.79 -29.40
CA PRO A 433 -25.57 7.83 -29.10
C PRO A 433 -25.96 9.08 -28.27
N ALA A 434 -27.22 9.49 -28.37
CA ALA A 434 -27.79 10.52 -27.51
C ALA A 434 -27.91 10.03 -26.05
N VAL A 435 -27.59 10.89 -25.09
CA VAL A 435 -27.68 10.59 -23.66
C VAL A 435 -28.98 11.16 -23.09
N ALA A 436 -29.92 10.28 -22.73
CA ALA A 436 -31.14 10.64 -22.01
C ALA A 436 -30.98 10.28 -20.52
N ALA A 437 -31.28 11.22 -19.62
CA ALA A 437 -30.93 11.14 -18.20
C ALA A 437 -32.14 11.24 -17.23
N VAL A 438 -33.33 10.79 -17.64
CA VAL A 438 -34.51 10.62 -16.76
C VAL A 438 -35.42 9.49 -17.30
N ASN A 439 -36.22 8.84 -16.44
CA ASN A 439 -37.23 7.83 -16.80
C ASN A 439 -38.22 8.35 -17.87
N PRO A 440 -38.32 7.70 -19.04
CA PRO A 440 -39.39 7.92 -20.01
C PRO A 440 -40.38 6.74 -20.03
N ASP A 441 -41.68 7.02 -20.14
CA ASP A 441 -42.76 6.01 -20.24
C ASP A 441 -42.71 5.17 -21.54
N ALA A 442 -41.83 5.52 -22.48
CA ALA A 442 -41.61 4.78 -23.73
C ALA A 442 -40.13 4.69 -24.10
N ALA A 443 -39.69 3.51 -24.54
CA ALA A 443 -38.31 3.25 -24.96
C ALA A 443 -37.96 3.97 -26.28
N PRO A 444 -36.74 4.51 -26.44
CA PRO A 444 -36.30 5.17 -27.67
C PRO A 444 -36.17 4.19 -28.85
N GLN A 445 -36.50 4.65 -30.06
CA GLN A 445 -36.34 3.86 -31.29
C GLN A 445 -34.89 3.90 -31.82
N PRO A 446 -34.37 2.81 -32.44
CA PRO A 446 -33.01 2.79 -32.99
C PRO A 446 -32.81 3.71 -34.20
N ALA A 447 -31.57 4.16 -34.41
CA ALA A 447 -31.17 4.84 -35.64
C ALA A 447 -31.11 3.87 -36.84
N ILE A 448 -31.45 4.35 -38.04
CA ILE A 448 -31.30 3.61 -39.29
C ILE A 448 -30.05 4.12 -40.02
N VAL A 449 -29.10 3.23 -40.29
CA VAL A 449 -27.88 3.52 -41.04
C VAL A 449 -27.88 2.72 -42.34
N ALA A 450 -27.71 3.39 -43.47
CA ALA A 450 -27.62 2.79 -44.80
C ALA A 450 -26.25 3.11 -45.43
N GLY A 451 -25.35 2.12 -45.43
CA GLY A 451 -23.98 2.25 -45.94
C GLY A 451 -23.07 1.11 -45.49
N THR A 452 -21.81 1.13 -45.92
CA THR A 452 -20.73 0.21 -45.50
C THR A 452 -19.77 0.95 -44.57
N PRO A 453 -19.85 0.78 -43.23
CA PRO A 453 -19.01 1.50 -42.28
C PRO A 453 -17.79 0.67 -41.82
N ASP A 454 -16.62 1.31 -41.74
CA ASP A 454 -15.38 0.67 -41.24
C ASP A 454 -15.38 0.42 -39.72
N ALA A 455 -16.34 0.98 -38.97
CA ALA A 455 -16.48 0.81 -37.53
C ALA A 455 -17.92 0.46 -37.11
N THR A 456 -18.08 -0.46 -36.15
CA THR A 456 -19.37 -0.85 -35.61
C THR A 456 -19.98 0.25 -34.72
N PRO A 457 -21.29 0.57 -34.84
CA PRO A 457 -21.95 1.54 -33.96
C PRO A 457 -21.92 1.11 -32.48
N GLN A 458 -21.70 2.06 -31.57
CA GLN A 458 -21.76 1.79 -30.13
C GLN A 458 -23.23 1.75 -29.65
N PRO A 459 -23.58 0.83 -28.70
CA PRO A 459 -24.93 0.76 -28.16
C PRO A 459 -25.28 1.96 -27.28
N ALA A 460 -26.57 2.34 -27.25
CA ALA A 460 -27.06 3.42 -26.40
C ALA A 460 -27.00 3.05 -24.91
N ILE A 461 -26.59 4.01 -24.07
CA ILE A 461 -26.58 3.88 -22.61
C ILE A 461 -27.89 4.46 -22.07
N VAL A 462 -28.69 3.63 -21.40
CA VAL A 462 -29.92 4.04 -20.71
C VAL A 462 -29.69 3.99 -19.21
N VAL A 463 -29.96 5.10 -18.52
CA VAL A 463 -29.86 5.22 -17.05
C VAL A 463 -31.26 5.53 -16.50
N GLY A 464 -31.94 4.49 -15.98
CA GLY A 464 -33.32 4.57 -15.49
C GLY A 464 -33.97 3.19 -15.36
N THR A 465 -35.26 3.16 -15.03
CA THR A 465 -36.11 1.96 -14.98
C THR A 465 -37.22 2.08 -16.03
N PRO A 466 -37.01 1.60 -17.27
CA PRO A 466 -38.00 1.72 -18.33
C PRO A 466 -39.04 0.60 -18.25
N ASP A 467 -40.33 0.95 -18.43
CA ASP A 467 -41.45 -0.01 -18.44
C ASP A 467 -41.45 -0.94 -19.68
N ALA A 468 -40.60 -0.67 -20.68
CA ALA A 468 -40.49 -1.46 -21.92
C ALA A 468 -39.04 -1.74 -22.32
N ALA A 469 -38.78 -2.95 -22.82
CA ALA A 469 -37.46 -3.37 -23.28
C ALA A 469 -37.07 -2.70 -24.62
N PRO A 470 -35.78 -2.32 -24.81
CA PRO A 470 -35.31 -1.70 -26.05
C PRO A 470 -35.33 -2.68 -27.23
N GLN A 471 -35.63 -2.19 -28.44
CA GLN A 471 -35.62 -3.00 -29.66
C GLN A 471 -34.22 -3.10 -30.29
N PRO A 472 -33.88 -4.22 -30.97
CA PRO A 472 -32.57 -4.41 -31.58
C PRO A 472 -32.36 -3.53 -32.82
N THR A 473 -31.12 -3.06 -33.00
CA THR A 473 -30.68 -2.31 -34.19
C THR A 473 -30.70 -3.19 -35.44
N ILE A 474 -31.34 -2.74 -36.52
CA ILE A 474 -31.29 -3.40 -37.82
C ILE A 474 -30.14 -2.80 -38.64
N VAL A 475 -29.17 -3.64 -39.01
CA VAL A 475 -28.05 -3.26 -39.89
C VAL A 475 -28.23 -3.91 -41.26
N ALA A 476 -28.22 -3.10 -42.32
CA ALA A 476 -28.32 -3.57 -43.71
C ALA A 476 -26.98 -3.36 -44.44
N GLY A 477 -26.03 -4.27 -44.20
CA GLY A 477 -24.69 -4.25 -44.80
C GLY A 477 -23.82 -5.41 -44.30
N THR A 478 -22.63 -5.57 -44.88
CA THR A 478 -21.61 -6.55 -44.47
C THR A 478 -20.52 -5.86 -43.63
N PRO A 479 -20.49 -6.02 -42.29
CA PRO A 479 -19.50 -5.37 -41.43
C PRO A 479 -18.26 -6.24 -41.22
N ASP A 480 -17.07 -5.64 -41.18
CA ASP A 480 -15.80 -6.34 -40.93
C ASP A 480 -15.58 -6.78 -39.46
N ALA A 481 -16.48 -6.39 -38.55
CA ALA A 481 -16.44 -6.79 -37.14
C ALA A 481 -17.83 -7.18 -36.60
N ALA A 482 -17.87 -8.19 -35.71
CA ALA A 482 -19.10 -8.67 -35.09
C ALA A 482 -19.68 -7.64 -34.08
N PRO A 483 -21.02 -7.48 -34.00
CA PRO A 483 -21.64 -6.53 -33.08
C PRO A 483 -21.49 -6.95 -31.61
N GLN A 484 -21.25 -5.98 -30.73
CA GLN A 484 -21.20 -6.20 -29.28
C GLN A 484 -22.58 -6.06 -28.61
N PRO A 485 -22.84 -6.75 -27.48
CA PRO A 485 -24.11 -6.68 -26.77
C PRO A 485 -24.32 -5.34 -26.04
N THR A 486 -25.58 -4.89 -25.98
CA THR A 486 -26.01 -3.69 -25.24
C THR A 486 -25.90 -3.88 -23.73
N ILE A 487 -25.36 -2.88 -23.02
CA ILE A 487 -25.28 -2.85 -21.56
C ILE A 487 -26.47 -2.05 -21.00
N VAL A 488 -27.26 -2.66 -20.12
CA VAL A 488 -28.37 -2.00 -19.40
C VAL A 488 -28.03 -1.87 -17.93
N ALA A 489 -28.08 -0.65 -17.38
CA ALA A 489 -27.82 -0.36 -15.97
C ALA A 489 -29.13 -0.26 -15.17
N GLY A 490 -29.88 -1.36 -15.10
CA GLY A 490 -31.16 -1.46 -14.39
C GLY A 490 -31.81 -2.84 -14.57
N THR A 491 -32.76 -3.20 -13.71
CA THR A 491 -33.55 -4.44 -13.82
C THR A 491 -34.83 -4.18 -14.63
N PRO A 492 -35.00 -4.79 -15.83
CA PRO A 492 -36.24 -4.67 -16.59
C PRO A 492 -37.31 -5.65 -16.10
N ASP A 493 -38.58 -5.24 -16.09
CA ASP A 493 -39.71 -6.10 -15.68
C ASP A 493 -40.17 -7.11 -16.75
N ALA A 494 -39.54 -7.11 -17.94
CA ALA A 494 -39.85 -8.03 -19.04
C ALA A 494 -38.59 -8.67 -19.67
N ALA A 495 -38.73 -9.93 -20.10
CA ALA A 495 -37.62 -10.74 -20.60
C ALA A 495 -37.12 -10.32 -22.00
N THR A 496 -35.79 -10.32 -22.18
CA THR A 496 -35.10 -10.01 -23.43
C THR A 496 -35.14 -11.16 -24.44
N GLN A 497 -35.43 -10.86 -25.72
CA GLN A 497 -35.23 -11.79 -26.84
C GLN A 497 -33.80 -11.67 -27.41
N PRO A 498 -33.17 -12.79 -27.85
CA PRO A 498 -31.85 -12.76 -28.45
C PRO A 498 -31.87 -12.21 -29.90
N ALA A 499 -30.80 -11.52 -30.29
CA ALA A 499 -30.62 -11.01 -31.65
C ALA A 499 -30.35 -12.14 -32.66
N VAL A 500 -30.85 -11.96 -33.89
CA VAL A 500 -30.60 -12.88 -35.02
C VAL A 500 -29.52 -12.27 -35.91
N ALA A 501 -28.44 -13.00 -36.15
CA ALA A 501 -27.38 -12.66 -37.11
C ALA A 501 -27.19 -13.83 -38.10
N ALA A 502 -26.98 -13.53 -39.38
CA ALA A 502 -26.83 -14.52 -40.44
C ALA A 502 -25.59 -14.21 -41.29
N VAL A 503 -24.47 -14.92 -41.06
CA VAL A 503 -23.25 -14.82 -41.88
C VAL A 503 -22.53 -16.18 -41.93
N THR A 504 -21.83 -16.47 -43.03
CA THR A 504 -21.24 -17.77 -43.41
C THR A 504 -19.71 -17.79 -43.21
N PRO A 505 -19.08 -18.92 -42.80
CA PRO A 505 -17.63 -19.00 -42.54
C PRO A 505 -16.79 -19.53 -43.71
N ASP A 506 -15.47 -19.26 -43.71
CA ASP A 506 -14.46 -20.02 -44.48
C ASP A 506 -13.09 -20.08 -43.77
N ALA A 507 -12.16 -20.96 -44.20
CA ALA A 507 -11.27 -21.68 -43.27
C ALA A 507 -9.71 -21.61 -43.45
N ALA A 508 -9.03 -21.78 -42.30
CA ALA A 508 -7.76 -22.50 -42.00
C ALA A 508 -6.45 -22.30 -42.83
N THR A 509 -5.32 -21.99 -42.15
CA THR A 509 -4.16 -22.91 -41.89
C THR A 509 -2.91 -22.21 -41.27
N GLN A 510 -2.01 -23.02 -40.66
CA GLN A 510 -0.65 -22.73 -40.15
C GLN A 510 0.20 -24.03 -40.42
N PRO A 511 1.55 -24.15 -40.21
CA PRO A 511 2.59 -23.17 -39.84
C PRO A 511 3.95 -23.30 -40.62
N ALA A 512 4.93 -22.40 -40.38
CA ALA A 512 6.39 -22.64 -40.56
C ALA A 512 7.27 -21.57 -39.87
N VAL A 513 8.59 -21.81 -39.77
CA VAL A 513 9.59 -21.04 -38.97
C VAL A 513 10.82 -20.67 -39.83
N ALA A 514 11.44 -19.50 -39.57
CA ALA A 514 12.90 -19.20 -39.60
C ALA A 514 13.23 -17.73 -40.01
N ALA A 515 14.46 -17.28 -39.72
CA ALA A 515 14.90 -15.88 -39.76
C ALA A 515 15.57 -15.44 -41.08
N ASP A 516 15.55 -14.14 -41.39
CA ASP A 516 16.76 -13.29 -41.47
C ASP A 516 16.45 -11.80 -41.78
N THR A 517 17.44 -10.91 -41.62
CA THR A 517 17.50 -9.51 -42.11
C THR A 517 18.92 -9.25 -42.67
N PRO A 518 19.24 -8.16 -43.42
CA PRO A 518 18.39 -7.13 -44.03
C PRO A 518 18.70 -6.85 -45.53
N GLY A 519 17.97 -5.94 -46.18
CA GLY A 519 18.34 -5.39 -47.49
C GLY A 519 17.45 -4.23 -47.95
N ALA A 520 18.03 -3.05 -48.21
CA ALA A 520 17.30 -1.83 -48.57
C ALA A 520 17.54 -1.39 -50.02
N ALA A 521 16.50 -0.86 -50.68
CA ALA A 521 16.57 -0.06 -51.91
C ALA A 521 15.36 0.92 -51.98
N PRO A 522 15.45 2.06 -52.71
CA PRO A 522 14.75 3.29 -52.25
C PRO A 522 13.75 3.96 -53.23
N GLN A 523 13.18 5.08 -52.75
CA GLN A 523 12.47 6.18 -53.47
C GLN A 523 10.97 5.99 -53.84
N PRO A 524 10.20 7.09 -54.01
CA PRO A 524 10.57 8.52 -53.97
C PRO A 524 9.90 9.35 -52.85
N ALA A 525 10.42 10.55 -52.61
CA ALA A 525 9.92 11.47 -51.59
C ALA A 525 8.78 12.38 -52.10
N THR A 526 7.73 12.51 -51.32
CA THR A 526 6.69 13.54 -51.48
C THR A 526 6.89 14.60 -50.41
N VAL A 527 7.05 15.87 -50.80
CA VAL A 527 7.21 17.00 -49.87
C VAL A 527 5.89 17.29 -49.18
N ALA A 528 5.84 17.07 -47.86
CA ALA A 528 4.73 17.47 -47.00
C ALA A 528 5.22 18.47 -45.93
N SER A 529 4.45 19.54 -45.76
CA SER A 529 4.76 20.66 -44.87
C SER A 529 4.85 20.22 -43.40
N THR A 530 5.80 20.77 -42.65
CA THR A 530 6.01 20.45 -41.24
C THR A 530 4.89 20.97 -40.33
N SER A 531 3.94 20.11 -39.97
CA SER A 531 3.15 20.24 -38.75
C SER A 531 3.80 19.37 -37.65
N SER A 532 4.65 19.99 -36.82
CA SER A 532 5.34 19.31 -35.73
C SER A 532 4.40 19.03 -34.55
N THR A 533 3.53 18.04 -34.69
CA THR A 533 2.98 17.28 -33.56
C THR A 533 3.87 16.08 -33.32
N VAL A 534 4.83 16.22 -32.40
CA VAL A 534 5.47 15.06 -31.78
C VAL A 534 4.37 14.34 -30.99
N PRO A 535 4.03 13.08 -31.28
CA PRO A 535 3.21 12.31 -30.36
C PRO A 535 4.04 12.12 -29.09
N GLN A 536 3.71 12.84 -28.02
CA GLN A 536 4.30 12.55 -26.71
C GLN A 536 3.92 11.12 -26.35
N SER A 537 4.91 10.23 -26.36
CA SER A 537 4.79 8.89 -25.81
C SER A 537 4.66 9.00 -24.30
N SER A 538 3.44 9.25 -23.81
CA SER A 538 3.12 9.13 -22.39
C SER A 538 3.37 7.69 -21.96
N THR A 539 4.55 7.46 -21.40
CA THR A 539 4.88 6.18 -20.75
C THR A 539 3.79 5.93 -19.71
N PRO A 540 3.12 4.76 -19.70
CA PRO A 540 1.97 4.54 -18.85
C PRO A 540 2.37 4.67 -17.38
N THR A 541 1.87 5.75 -16.74
CA THR A 541 2.18 6.09 -15.36
C THR A 541 1.77 4.94 -14.44
N ASN A 542 2.74 4.35 -13.75
CA ASN A 542 2.47 3.29 -12.79
C ASN A 542 2.10 3.94 -11.43
N ALA A 543 0.88 3.71 -10.96
CA ALA A 543 0.36 4.31 -9.72
C ALA A 543 1.20 4.00 -8.47
N ALA A 544 1.90 2.86 -8.41
CA ALA A 544 2.83 2.57 -7.32
C ALA A 544 4.06 3.49 -7.35
N ILE A 545 4.53 3.84 -8.56
CA ILE A 545 5.64 4.77 -8.76
C ILE A 545 5.19 6.21 -8.49
N THR A 546 3.98 6.62 -8.90
CA THR A 546 3.47 7.93 -8.53
C THR A 546 3.33 8.08 -7.01
N ALA A 547 2.77 7.07 -6.34
CA ALA A 547 2.63 7.12 -4.90
C ALA A 547 4.00 7.12 -4.19
N LEU A 548 4.99 6.37 -4.68
CA LEU A 548 6.37 6.43 -4.19
C LEU A 548 6.95 7.85 -4.29
N LEU A 549 6.69 8.58 -5.38
CA LEU A 549 7.09 9.98 -5.53
C LEU A 549 6.42 10.93 -4.52
N ALA A 550 5.30 10.52 -3.94
CA ALA A 550 4.55 11.26 -2.90
C ALA A 550 4.89 10.82 -1.46
N THR A 551 6.04 10.16 -1.24
CA THR A 551 6.49 9.73 0.11
C THR A 551 7.60 10.62 0.70
N ASP A 552 7.72 10.61 2.03
CA ASP A 552 8.90 11.10 2.76
C ASP A 552 10.10 10.14 2.59
N LYS A 553 11.27 10.51 3.13
CA LYS A 553 12.53 9.75 2.90
C LYS A 553 12.56 8.37 3.56
N GLU A 554 11.92 8.21 4.70
CA GLU A 554 11.90 6.96 5.46
C GLU A 554 10.90 5.99 4.83
N THR A 555 9.70 6.49 4.51
CA THR A 555 8.67 5.75 3.78
C THR A 555 9.16 5.34 2.39
N ALA A 556 9.89 6.20 1.66
CA ALA A 556 10.45 5.89 0.34
C ALA A 556 11.41 4.69 0.37
N ALA A 557 12.32 4.66 1.37
CA ALA A 557 13.28 3.57 1.53
C ALA A 557 12.59 2.21 1.75
N TYR A 558 11.55 2.20 2.60
CA TYR A 558 10.75 1.01 2.86
C TYR A 558 9.93 0.57 1.63
N ALA A 559 9.25 1.51 0.97
CA ALA A 559 8.46 1.26 -0.23
C ALA A 559 9.30 0.64 -1.35
N LEU A 560 10.58 1.03 -1.49
CA LEU A 560 11.50 0.48 -2.48
C LEU A 560 11.82 -1.01 -2.28
N GLU A 561 12.02 -1.48 -1.05
CA GLU A 561 12.22 -2.93 -0.81
C GLU A 561 10.93 -3.72 -1.12
N GLN A 562 9.78 -3.24 -0.63
CA GLN A 562 8.49 -3.90 -0.86
C GLN A 562 8.18 -4.04 -2.36
N LEU A 563 8.39 -2.97 -3.12
CA LEU A 563 8.14 -2.93 -4.56
C LEU A 563 9.17 -3.75 -5.35
N ALA A 564 10.43 -3.82 -4.89
CA ALA A 564 11.45 -4.68 -5.49
C ALA A 564 11.09 -6.16 -5.42
N GLY A 565 10.35 -6.61 -4.40
CA GLY A 565 9.81 -7.97 -4.34
C GLY A 565 10.86 -9.06 -4.22
N SER A 566 11.82 -8.85 -3.32
CA SER A 566 12.94 -9.78 -3.06
C SER A 566 12.50 -11.18 -2.61
N SER A 567 11.30 -11.31 -2.00
CA SER A 567 10.72 -12.59 -1.58
C SER A 567 10.56 -13.59 -2.73
N ASN A 568 10.37 -13.14 -3.98
CA ASN A 568 10.24 -14.03 -5.14
C ASN A 568 11.53 -14.83 -5.42
N ALA A 569 12.72 -14.33 -5.04
CA ALA A 569 13.96 -15.11 -5.11
C ALA A 569 14.06 -16.17 -3.99
N ASN A 570 13.52 -15.88 -2.79
CA ASN A 570 13.56 -16.82 -1.66
C ASN A 570 12.77 -18.11 -1.91
N LEU A 571 11.80 -18.10 -2.84
CA LEU A 571 10.94 -19.24 -3.16
C LEU A 571 11.74 -20.51 -3.50
N ALA A 572 12.89 -20.39 -4.19
CA ALA A 572 13.71 -21.54 -4.55
C ALA A 572 14.30 -22.26 -3.32
N LYS A 573 14.91 -21.52 -2.37
CA LYS A 573 15.44 -22.10 -1.14
C LYS A 573 14.31 -22.64 -0.24
N ALA A 574 13.15 -21.97 -0.20
CA ALA A 574 11.96 -22.49 0.48
C ALA A 574 11.48 -23.83 -0.09
N THR A 575 11.32 -23.93 -1.41
CA THR A 575 10.87 -25.15 -2.07
C THR A 575 11.87 -26.29 -1.86
N LEU A 576 13.17 -26.03 -2.03
CA LEU A 576 14.22 -27.03 -1.76
C LEU A 576 14.17 -27.53 -0.31
N SER A 577 14.14 -26.61 0.67
CA SER A 577 14.04 -26.93 2.10
C SER A 577 12.81 -27.78 2.41
N SER A 578 11.65 -27.46 1.82
CA SER A 578 10.43 -28.26 1.98
C SER A 578 10.49 -29.67 1.36
N ALA A 579 11.39 -29.89 0.38
CA ALA A 579 11.58 -31.18 -0.28
C ALA A 579 12.63 -32.07 0.42
N ASP A 580 13.57 -31.50 1.20
CA ASP A 580 14.62 -32.24 1.91
C ASP A 580 14.13 -33.42 2.78
N PRO A 581 12.98 -33.33 3.50
CA PRO A 581 12.42 -34.46 4.25
C PRO A 581 12.11 -35.69 3.38
N VAL A 582 11.87 -35.54 2.07
CA VAL A 582 11.49 -36.65 1.17
C VAL A 582 12.67 -37.60 0.96
N SER A 583 13.83 -37.06 0.54
CA SER A 583 15.07 -37.86 0.43
C SER A 583 15.54 -38.38 1.79
N GLY A 584 15.38 -37.59 2.86
CA GLY A 584 15.66 -38.04 4.23
C GLY A 584 14.82 -39.25 4.67
N SER A 585 13.53 -39.30 4.28
CA SER A 585 12.60 -40.39 4.58
C SER A 585 12.99 -41.69 3.87
N MET A 586 13.22 -41.61 2.56
CA MET A 586 13.73 -42.71 1.73
C MET A 586 15.04 -43.28 2.30
N LEU A 587 15.96 -42.41 2.70
CA LEU A 587 17.24 -42.78 3.28
C LEU A 587 17.08 -43.39 4.69
N SER A 588 16.16 -42.89 5.52
CA SER A 588 15.77 -43.52 6.80
C SER A 588 15.28 -44.95 6.61
N ALA A 589 14.36 -45.17 5.65
CA ALA A 589 13.82 -46.49 5.33
C ALA A 589 14.93 -47.49 4.92
N MET A 590 15.94 -47.04 4.17
CA MET A 590 17.10 -47.87 3.81
C MET A 590 18.07 -48.13 4.97
N ARG A 591 18.32 -47.16 5.84
CA ARG A 591 19.27 -47.28 6.97
C ARG A 591 18.83 -48.34 7.99
N GLN A 592 17.53 -48.47 8.24
CA GLN A 592 16.98 -49.37 9.25
C GLN A 592 16.94 -50.86 8.82
N LEU A 593 17.18 -51.15 7.55
CA LEU A 593 17.38 -52.54 7.08
C LEU A 593 18.74 -53.08 7.57
N GLY A 594 19.78 -52.24 7.55
CA GLY A 594 21.13 -52.63 8.01
C GLY A 594 21.20 -52.99 9.51
N THR A 595 20.24 -52.54 10.33
CA THR A 595 20.19 -52.88 11.77
C THR A 595 19.56 -54.25 12.04
N HIS A 596 18.79 -54.83 11.11
CA HIS A 596 18.23 -56.18 11.27
C HIS A 596 19.35 -57.24 11.21
N ASN A 597 20.36 -57.02 10.36
CA ASN A 597 21.48 -57.95 10.15
C ASN A 597 22.47 -58.02 11.34
N LEU A 598 22.31 -57.18 12.36
CA LEU A 598 23.12 -57.24 13.60
C LEU A 598 22.91 -58.56 14.38
N ARG A 599 21.80 -59.29 14.14
CA ARG A 599 21.55 -60.61 14.74
C ARG A 599 22.15 -61.78 13.97
N GLU A 600 22.27 -61.72 12.64
CA GLU A 600 22.77 -62.87 11.84
C GLU A 600 24.27 -63.16 12.03
N ARG A 601 25.03 -62.25 12.67
CA ARG A 601 26.46 -62.45 12.93
C ARG A 601 26.80 -63.52 13.97
N ASN A 602 25.79 -64.13 14.62
CA ASN A 602 25.96 -65.20 15.60
C ASN A 602 25.42 -66.55 15.06
N ASN A 603 26.30 -67.33 14.43
CA ASN A 603 26.23 -68.79 14.20
C ASN A 603 24.87 -69.48 14.42
N ALA A 604 23.95 -69.35 13.46
CA ALA A 604 22.89 -70.30 13.22
C ALA A 604 22.97 -70.76 11.75
N PRO A 605 22.83 -72.06 11.43
CA PRO A 605 22.81 -72.51 10.04
C PRO A 605 21.62 -71.90 9.31
N ARG A 606 21.88 -71.29 8.14
CA ARG A 606 20.82 -70.88 7.20
C ARG A 606 20.12 -72.14 6.65
N LEU A 607 19.03 -72.56 7.28
CA LEU A 607 17.95 -73.42 6.77
C LEU A 607 16.93 -73.68 7.90
N ALA A 608 15.63 -73.79 7.56
CA ALA A 608 14.51 -74.14 8.44
C ALA A 608 13.90 -73.04 9.36
N ALA A 609 13.63 -71.85 8.81
CA ALA A 609 12.44 -71.07 9.21
C ALA A 609 11.90 -70.33 7.97
N GLY A 610 10.76 -70.78 7.43
CA GLY A 610 10.21 -70.28 6.17
C GLY A 610 9.48 -68.96 6.31
N ASN A 611 10.24 -67.87 6.50
CA ASN A 611 9.82 -66.51 6.16
C ASN A 611 11.07 -65.63 5.97
N GLU A 612 11.68 -65.72 4.78
CA GLU A 612 12.51 -64.62 4.28
C GLU A 612 11.53 -63.46 4.00
N ASP A 613 11.63 -62.36 4.75
CA ASP A 613 10.77 -61.18 4.59
C ASP A 613 11.07 -60.50 3.24
N LYS A 614 10.49 -61.02 2.16
CA LYS A 614 10.78 -60.63 0.78
C LYS A 614 10.22 -59.26 0.43
N GLY A 615 9.18 -58.81 1.12
CA GLY A 615 8.58 -57.50 0.97
C GLY A 615 8.57 -56.70 2.28
N ARG A 616 8.51 -55.38 2.14
CA ARG A 616 8.20 -54.46 3.22
C ARG A 616 7.41 -53.29 2.67
N VAL A 617 6.37 -52.88 3.40
CA VAL A 617 5.67 -51.61 3.20
C VAL A 617 5.95 -50.70 4.40
N TRP A 618 6.07 -49.40 4.13
CA TRP A 618 6.19 -48.38 5.16
C TRP A 618 5.31 -47.17 4.86
N LEU A 619 4.87 -46.52 5.93
CA LEU A 619 4.10 -45.28 5.93
C LEU A 619 4.80 -44.30 6.87
N GLN A 620 5.00 -43.06 6.43
CA GLN A 620 5.69 -42.03 7.18
C GLN A 620 4.95 -40.70 7.11
N ALA A 621 4.53 -40.20 8.27
CA ALA A 621 4.05 -38.84 8.44
C ALA A 621 5.24 -37.93 8.79
N LEU A 622 5.32 -36.79 8.12
CA LEU A 622 6.39 -35.80 8.32
C LEU A 622 5.80 -34.42 8.66
N GLY A 623 6.42 -33.76 9.63
CA GLY A 623 6.27 -32.35 9.92
C GLY A 623 7.64 -31.71 9.90
N HIS A 624 7.82 -30.67 9.11
CA HIS A 624 9.09 -29.98 8.93
C HIS A 624 8.86 -28.47 8.95
N GLY A 625 9.91 -27.71 9.24
CA GLY A 625 9.88 -26.26 9.15
C GLY A 625 11.23 -25.65 9.50
N GLY A 626 11.34 -24.35 9.32
CA GLY A 626 12.57 -23.64 9.60
C GLY A 626 12.53 -22.17 9.22
N THR A 627 13.56 -21.45 9.65
CA THR A 627 13.79 -20.06 9.27
C THR A 627 14.85 -19.98 8.18
N LEU A 628 14.60 -19.09 7.23
CA LEU A 628 15.58 -18.63 6.25
C LEU A 628 16.00 -17.23 6.65
N ASP A 629 17.22 -17.11 7.18
CA ASP A 629 17.75 -15.87 7.74
C ASP A 629 18.21 -14.93 6.60
N ARG A 630 18.07 -13.61 6.79
CA ARG A 630 18.46 -12.53 5.86
C ARG A 630 18.84 -11.28 6.65
N ASP A 631 19.62 -10.39 6.01
CA ASP A 631 20.03 -9.09 6.57
C ASP A 631 18.87 -8.12 6.88
N ILE A 632 17.67 -8.37 6.34
CA ILE A 632 16.48 -7.52 6.51
C ILE A 632 15.41 -8.28 7.30
N GLU A 633 14.75 -9.28 6.71
CA GLU A 633 13.71 -10.05 7.38
C GLU A 633 13.73 -11.55 7.01
N PRO A 634 13.58 -12.46 7.99
CA PRO A 634 13.60 -13.89 7.75
C PRO A 634 12.26 -14.39 7.18
N MET A 635 12.33 -15.43 6.34
CA MET A 635 11.14 -16.14 5.86
C MET A 635 11.00 -17.48 6.59
N GLN A 636 9.80 -17.78 7.05
CA GLN A 636 9.48 -19.05 7.71
C GLN A 636 8.81 -20.00 6.73
N HIS A 637 9.02 -21.30 6.91
CA HIS A 637 8.25 -22.32 6.22
C HIS A 637 7.82 -23.43 7.17
N SER A 638 6.66 -24.04 6.89
CA SER A 638 6.20 -25.24 7.59
C SER A 638 5.54 -26.21 6.63
N THR A 639 6.13 -27.39 6.51
CA THR A 639 5.71 -28.50 5.63
C THR A 639 5.07 -29.60 6.45
N LYS A 640 3.96 -30.14 5.96
CA LYS A 640 3.34 -31.36 6.49
C LYS A 640 3.06 -32.32 5.35
N GLY A 641 3.35 -33.60 5.52
CA GLY A 641 3.19 -34.57 4.45
C GLY A 641 3.00 -36.00 4.92
N LEU A 642 2.63 -36.84 3.97
CA LEU A 642 2.48 -38.27 4.13
C LEU A 642 3.17 -38.96 2.94
N LEU A 643 4.13 -39.82 3.26
CA LEU A 643 4.86 -40.65 2.31
C LEU A 643 4.54 -42.12 2.57
N LEU A 644 4.40 -42.88 1.50
CA LEU A 644 4.26 -44.33 1.52
C LEU A 644 5.31 -44.96 0.61
N GLY A 645 5.80 -46.13 0.96
CA GLY A 645 6.74 -46.85 0.11
C GLY A 645 6.71 -48.34 0.32
N ALA A 646 7.27 -49.05 -0.65
CA ALA A 646 7.43 -50.49 -0.63
C ALA A 646 8.80 -50.87 -1.16
N ASP A 647 9.42 -51.88 -0.56
CA ASP A 647 10.68 -52.46 -1.01
C ASP A 647 10.71 -53.98 -0.93
N TRP A 648 11.47 -54.58 -1.84
CA TRP A 648 11.60 -56.02 -2.00
C TRP A 648 13.07 -56.44 -2.18
N SER A 649 13.46 -57.55 -1.56
CA SER A 649 14.75 -58.20 -1.84
C SER A 649 14.75 -58.86 -3.22
N ILE A 650 15.75 -58.54 -4.04
CA ILE A 650 15.98 -59.15 -5.36
C ILE A 650 16.90 -60.37 -5.22
N ASP A 651 17.92 -60.24 -4.38
CA ASP A 651 18.84 -61.32 -3.97
C ASP A 651 19.27 -61.10 -2.50
N GLU A 652 20.30 -61.80 -2.03
CA GLU A 652 20.80 -61.67 -0.66
C GLU A 652 21.45 -60.31 -0.33
N GLU A 653 21.94 -59.57 -1.34
CA GLU A 653 22.60 -58.28 -1.15
C GLU A 653 21.68 -57.09 -1.51
N TRP A 654 20.85 -57.23 -2.55
CA TRP A 654 20.10 -56.14 -3.16
C TRP A 654 18.63 -56.10 -2.74
N ARG A 655 18.17 -54.90 -2.41
CA ARG A 655 16.77 -54.56 -2.19
C ARG A 655 16.41 -53.29 -2.95
N LEU A 656 15.34 -53.35 -3.74
CA LEU A 656 14.82 -52.25 -4.54
C LEU A 656 13.48 -51.79 -3.97
N GLY A 657 13.20 -50.50 -4.04
CA GLY A 657 11.92 -49.97 -3.58
C GLY A 657 11.48 -48.70 -4.29
N LEU A 658 10.19 -48.41 -4.15
CA LEU A 658 9.50 -47.24 -4.67
C LEU A 658 8.83 -46.49 -3.52
N MET A 659 8.69 -45.18 -3.66
CA MET A 659 7.91 -44.35 -2.75
C MET A 659 7.04 -43.36 -3.52
N GLY A 660 5.88 -43.05 -2.95
CA GLY A 660 4.98 -41.99 -3.40
C GLY A 660 4.47 -41.18 -2.20
N GLY A 661 3.99 -39.98 -2.43
CA GLY A 661 3.34 -39.22 -1.37
C GLY A 661 3.02 -37.79 -1.72
N THR A 662 2.53 -37.05 -0.73
CA THR A 662 2.13 -35.65 -0.88
C THR A 662 2.55 -34.83 0.34
N SER A 663 2.81 -33.55 0.12
CA SER A 663 3.00 -32.58 1.18
C SER A 663 2.33 -31.25 0.83
N ARG A 664 2.01 -30.47 1.88
CA ARG A 664 1.62 -29.07 1.80
C ARG A 664 2.58 -28.26 2.65
N THR A 665 3.11 -27.18 2.08
CA THR A 665 3.99 -26.23 2.77
C THR A 665 3.35 -24.86 2.82
N ARG A 666 3.40 -24.20 3.98
CA ARG A 666 3.13 -22.76 4.09
C ARG A 666 4.43 -21.99 4.14
N LEU A 667 4.43 -20.83 3.50
CA LEU A 667 5.51 -19.85 3.47
C LEU A 667 4.98 -18.56 4.09
N ASP A 668 5.72 -18.00 5.05
CA ASP A 668 5.29 -16.82 5.80
C ASP A 668 6.45 -15.84 5.98
N SER A 669 6.17 -14.57 5.73
CA SER A 669 7.03 -13.41 6.02
C SER A 669 6.15 -12.16 6.03
N LYS A 670 6.65 -11.04 6.56
CA LYS A 670 5.89 -9.77 6.66
C LYS A 670 5.31 -9.30 5.31
N GLU A 671 6.04 -9.53 4.22
CA GLU A 671 5.72 -9.07 2.87
C GLU A 671 5.10 -10.14 1.95
N LEU A 672 5.18 -11.42 2.31
CA LEU A 672 4.74 -12.54 1.46
C LEU A 672 4.07 -13.63 2.30
N ASP A 673 2.79 -13.88 2.01
CA ASP A 673 2.08 -15.11 2.37
C ASP A 673 2.15 -16.10 1.20
N GLY A 674 2.27 -17.41 1.44
CA GLY A 674 2.22 -18.41 0.37
C GLY A 674 1.90 -19.84 0.81
N ASP A 675 1.37 -20.63 -0.12
CA ASP A 675 1.09 -22.06 0.02
C ASP A 675 1.70 -22.81 -1.17
N LEU A 676 2.24 -24.00 -0.92
CA LEU A 676 2.84 -24.89 -1.91
C LEU A 676 2.28 -26.30 -1.69
N ASP A 677 1.44 -26.77 -2.61
CA ASP A 677 0.95 -28.15 -2.64
C ASP A 677 1.88 -29.00 -3.49
N SER A 678 2.15 -30.25 -3.10
CA SER A 678 3.21 -31.04 -3.73
C SER A 678 2.90 -32.53 -3.77
N TRP A 679 3.36 -33.18 -4.84
CA TRP A 679 3.42 -34.64 -4.93
C TRP A 679 4.86 -35.09 -5.17
N HIS A 680 5.18 -36.28 -4.65
CA HIS A 680 6.52 -36.84 -4.63
C HIS A 680 6.49 -38.27 -5.16
N LEU A 681 7.44 -38.61 -6.01
CA LEU A 681 7.70 -39.97 -6.51
C LEU A 681 9.19 -40.26 -6.39
N GLY A 682 9.56 -41.47 -5.99
CA GLY A 682 10.98 -41.83 -5.89
C GLY A 682 11.24 -43.34 -5.97
N ALA A 683 12.48 -43.67 -6.30
CA ALA A 683 12.97 -45.05 -6.41
C ALA A 683 14.33 -45.18 -5.72
N TYR A 684 14.52 -46.24 -4.94
CA TYR A 684 15.72 -46.49 -4.15
C TYR A 684 16.25 -47.90 -4.29
N ALA A 685 17.56 -48.05 -4.05
CA ALA A 685 18.25 -49.33 -4.00
C ALA A 685 19.19 -49.37 -2.79
N LEU A 686 19.10 -50.43 -2.00
CA LEU A 686 20.08 -50.79 -0.98
C LEU A 686 20.86 -52.00 -1.47
N ARG A 687 22.18 -51.94 -1.43
CA ARG A 687 23.06 -53.11 -1.50
C ARG A 687 23.79 -53.26 -0.15
N GLN A 688 23.65 -54.41 0.49
CA GLN A 688 24.38 -54.76 1.71
C GLN A 688 25.35 -55.90 1.43
N ASN A 689 26.65 -55.69 1.59
CA ASN A 689 27.67 -56.74 1.50
C ASN A 689 28.53 -56.70 2.76
N GLY A 690 28.30 -57.66 3.66
CA GLY A 690 28.95 -57.72 4.97
C GLY A 690 28.78 -56.41 5.76
N PRO A 691 29.86 -55.79 6.27
CA PRO A 691 29.78 -54.52 6.99
C PRO A 691 29.50 -53.31 6.08
N MET A 692 29.67 -53.43 4.75
CA MET A 692 29.52 -52.33 3.82
C MET A 692 28.07 -52.23 3.30
N SER A 693 27.54 -51.01 3.28
CA SER A 693 26.23 -50.70 2.70
C SER A 693 26.36 -49.60 1.64
N LEU A 694 25.77 -49.81 0.47
CA LEU A 694 25.56 -48.79 -0.56
C LEU A 694 24.06 -48.49 -0.64
N ARG A 695 23.69 -47.22 -0.51
CA ARG A 695 22.31 -46.72 -0.61
C ARG A 695 22.23 -45.74 -1.76
N LEU A 696 21.33 -45.99 -2.70
CA LEU A 696 21.07 -45.14 -3.86
C LEU A 696 19.61 -44.71 -3.81
N GLY A 697 19.35 -43.46 -4.19
CA GLY A 697 17.99 -42.94 -4.25
C GLY A 697 17.85 -41.81 -5.25
N ALA A 698 16.68 -41.73 -5.89
CA ALA A 698 16.30 -40.58 -6.72
C ALA A 698 14.81 -40.25 -6.51
N THR A 699 14.50 -38.96 -6.46
CA THR A 699 13.13 -38.44 -6.31
C THR A 699 12.84 -37.36 -7.35
N TYR A 700 11.59 -37.32 -7.79
CA TYR A 700 11.00 -36.23 -8.55
C TYR A 700 9.80 -35.71 -7.76
N SER A 701 9.67 -34.40 -7.65
CA SER A 701 8.49 -33.75 -7.08
C SER A 701 7.98 -32.66 -8.00
N ASN A 702 6.67 -32.55 -8.14
CA ASN A 702 6.02 -31.34 -8.65
C ASN A 702 5.47 -30.53 -7.48
N HIS A 703 5.42 -29.23 -7.66
CA HIS A 703 4.97 -28.27 -6.66
C HIS A 703 4.10 -27.22 -7.34
N ASP A 704 2.86 -27.10 -6.88
CA ASP A 704 1.88 -26.17 -7.38
C ASP A 704 1.80 -25.03 -6.35
N GLY A 705 2.33 -23.87 -6.69
CA GLY A 705 2.62 -22.78 -5.77
C GLY A 705 1.69 -21.58 -5.93
N SER A 706 1.25 -21.02 -4.80
CA SER A 706 0.49 -19.78 -4.76
C SER A 706 1.09 -18.80 -3.75
N THR A 707 1.11 -17.51 -4.10
CA THR A 707 1.69 -16.44 -3.28
C THR A 707 0.81 -15.21 -3.29
N ALA A 708 0.85 -14.44 -2.20
CA ALA A 708 0.26 -13.11 -2.10
C ALA A 708 1.27 -12.16 -1.41
N ARG A 709 1.81 -11.21 -2.18
CA ARG A 709 2.66 -10.14 -1.65
C ARG A 709 1.79 -9.07 -1.01
N ARG A 710 2.27 -8.40 0.05
CA ARG A 710 1.62 -7.25 0.69
C ARG A 710 2.52 -6.03 0.53
N ILE A 711 2.08 -5.06 -0.28
CA ILE A 711 2.73 -3.76 -0.42
C ILE A 711 1.83 -2.73 0.25
N ALA A 712 2.35 -1.95 1.19
CA ALA A 712 1.60 -0.91 1.89
C ALA A 712 2.56 0.17 2.39
N PHE A 713 2.39 1.39 1.89
CA PHE A 713 3.11 2.59 2.31
C PHE A 713 2.20 3.83 2.16
N THR A 714 2.65 5.00 2.59
CA THR A 714 1.83 6.22 2.57
C THR A 714 1.26 6.50 1.17
N GLY A 715 -0.07 6.52 1.05
CA GLY A 715 -0.78 6.75 -0.21
C GLY A 715 -0.93 5.54 -1.14
N PHE A 716 -0.42 4.35 -0.79
CA PHE A 716 -0.50 3.15 -1.64
C PHE A 716 -0.67 1.84 -0.88
N SER A 717 -1.53 0.97 -1.41
CA SER A 717 -1.63 -0.42 -0.95
C SER A 717 -1.99 -1.34 -2.11
N ASP A 718 -1.35 -2.50 -2.18
CA ASP A 718 -1.60 -3.53 -3.19
C ASP A 718 -1.38 -4.91 -2.58
N ARG A 719 -2.04 -5.93 -3.15
CA ARG A 719 -1.85 -7.33 -2.78
C ARG A 719 -1.72 -8.22 -4.02
N PRO A 720 -0.60 -8.11 -4.78
CA PRO A 720 -0.37 -8.94 -5.96
C PRO A 720 -0.32 -10.42 -5.62
N LYS A 721 -0.95 -11.25 -6.46
CA LYS A 721 -1.05 -12.70 -6.28
C LYS A 721 -0.34 -13.44 -7.40
N GLY A 722 0.60 -14.31 -7.05
CA GLY A 722 1.29 -15.22 -7.98
C GLY A 722 0.71 -16.63 -7.93
N SER A 723 0.71 -17.30 -9.08
CA SER A 723 0.49 -18.74 -9.20
C SER A 723 1.57 -19.29 -10.13
N TYR A 724 2.30 -20.32 -9.69
CA TYR A 724 3.44 -20.86 -10.41
C TYR A 724 3.57 -22.37 -10.23
N ASP A 725 4.12 -23.02 -11.24
CA ASP A 725 4.50 -24.43 -11.17
C ASP A 725 6.02 -24.54 -10.97
N ALA A 726 6.44 -25.50 -10.15
CA ALA A 726 7.84 -25.81 -9.93
C ALA A 726 8.06 -27.32 -9.83
N SER A 727 9.30 -27.74 -10.07
CA SER A 727 9.74 -29.12 -9.88
C SER A 727 11.05 -29.19 -9.10
N THR A 728 11.20 -30.24 -8.30
CA THR A 728 12.48 -30.62 -7.69
C THR A 728 12.89 -32.02 -8.12
N GLN A 729 14.18 -32.17 -8.38
CA GLN A 729 14.83 -33.45 -8.71
C GLN A 729 15.94 -33.64 -7.70
N GLN A 730 15.93 -34.73 -6.95
CA GLN A 730 17.02 -35.07 -6.03
C GLN A 730 17.55 -36.46 -6.36
N ALA A 731 18.86 -36.65 -6.23
CA ALA A 731 19.50 -37.95 -6.33
C ALA A 731 20.63 -38.05 -5.31
N PHE A 732 20.86 -39.22 -4.73
CA PHE A 732 21.95 -39.43 -3.79
C PHE A 732 22.55 -40.84 -3.87
N ALA A 733 23.81 -40.92 -3.45
CA ALA A 733 24.51 -42.15 -3.16
C ALA A 733 25.20 -42.03 -1.78
N GLU A 734 24.85 -42.91 -0.83
CA GLU A 734 25.50 -43.01 0.49
C GLU A 734 26.22 -44.37 0.61
N VAL A 735 27.50 -44.32 0.98
CA VAL A 735 28.27 -45.49 1.41
C VAL A 735 28.43 -45.44 2.93
N GLY A 736 28.15 -46.54 3.60
CA GLY A 736 28.33 -46.74 5.03
C GLY A 736 29.16 -47.99 5.34
N TYR A 737 29.89 -47.98 6.45
CA TYR A 737 30.68 -49.12 6.91
C TYR A 737 30.44 -49.39 8.39
N ASN A 738 29.82 -50.52 8.72
CA ASN A 738 29.43 -50.85 10.09
C ASN A 738 30.59 -51.47 10.89
N LEU A 739 31.12 -50.68 11.83
CA LEU A 739 32.13 -51.02 12.82
C LEU A 739 31.54 -51.61 14.12
N GLY A 740 30.21 -51.78 14.17
CA GLY A 740 29.47 -52.25 15.33
C GLY A 740 29.84 -53.65 15.84
N ARG A 741 29.55 -53.89 17.13
CA ARG A 741 29.75 -55.17 17.82
C ARG A 741 28.53 -55.49 18.70
N ALA A 742 28.16 -56.77 18.74
CA ALA A 742 26.99 -57.25 19.46
C ALA A 742 25.73 -56.43 19.11
N ASN A 743 25.08 -55.81 20.10
CA ASN A 743 23.85 -55.03 19.92
C ASN A 743 24.05 -53.54 19.63
N VAL A 744 25.30 -53.09 19.42
CA VAL A 744 25.62 -51.69 19.07
C VAL A 744 26.14 -51.61 17.64
N SER A 745 25.49 -50.78 16.83
CA SER A 745 25.90 -50.39 15.48
C SER A 745 26.64 -49.06 15.52
N ILE A 746 27.78 -48.97 14.84
CA ILE A 746 28.53 -47.72 14.65
C ILE A 746 28.93 -47.66 13.19
N GLU A 747 28.34 -46.75 12.44
CA GLU A 747 28.42 -46.67 10.98
C GLU A 747 28.88 -45.26 10.57
N PRO A 748 30.20 -45.02 10.40
CA PRO A 748 30.66 -43.92 9.57
C PRO A 748 30.07 -44.04 8.16
N PHE A 749 29.65 -42.91 7.60
CA PHE A 749 29.10 -42.83 6.26
C PHE A 749 29.61 -41.60 5.51
N ALA A 750 29.68 -41.74 4.18
CA ALA A 750 29.92 -40.66 3.24
C ALA A 750 28.84 -40.70 2.15
N SER A 751 28.29 -39.55 1.80
CA SER A 751 27.22 -39.42 0.82
C SER A 751 27.54 -38.31 -0.19
N LEU A 752 27.12 -38.51 -1.43
CA LEU A 752 27.05 -37.48 -2.46
C LEU A 752 25.58 -37.29 -2.84
N GLY A 753 25.14 -36.03 -2.86
CA GLY A 753 23.81 -35.64 -3.28
C GLY A 753 23.86 -34.70 -4.49
N TYR A 754 22.87 -34.77 -5.35
CA TYR A 754 22.55 -33.79 -6.38
C TYR A 754 21.11 -33.33 -6.17
N GLN A 755 20.89 -32.01 -6.27
CA GLN A 755 19.57 -31.43 -6.26
C GLN A 755 19.43 -30.41 -7.39
N ARG A 756 18.26 -30.37 -8.01
CA ARG A 756 17.88 -29.36 -9.00
C ARG A 756 16.47 -28.86 -8.70
N TYR A 757 16.32 -27.54 -8.69
CA TYR A 757 15.06 -26.82 -8.66
C TYR A 757 14.83 -26.15 -10.01
N GLN A 758 13.58 -26.14 -10.45
CA GLN A 758 13.14 -25.35 -11.60
C GLN A 758 11.72 -24.83 -11.34
N ARG A 759 11.51 -23.53 -11.47
CA ARG A 759 10.20 -22.87 -11.40
C ARG A 759 9.95 -22.10 -12.68
N ASP A 760 8.74 -22.24 -13.21
CA ASP A 760 8.34 -21.58 -14.44
C ASP A 760 8.09 -20.08 -14.23
N GLY A 761 8.13 -19.33 -15.34
CA GLY A 761 7.88 -17.89 -15.31
C GLY A 761 6.38 -17.61 -15.14
N TYR A 762 6.03 -16.71 -14.22
CA TYR A 762 4.64 -16.33 -13.95
C TYR A 762 4.46 -14.81 -13.98
N THR A 763 3.21 -14.37 -13.99
CA THR A 763 2.86 -12.95 -13.86
C THR A 763 1.87 -12.80 -12.73
N GLU A 764 2.21 -11.96 -11.75
CA GLU A 764 1.33 -11.65 -10.64
C GLU A 764 0.07 -10.92 -11.14
N LYS A 765 -1.06 -11.21 -10.49
CA LYS A 765 -2.35 -10.56 -10.74
C LYS A 765 -2.67 -9.66 -9.55
N GLY A 766 -2.99 -8.39 -9.81
CA GLY A 766 -3.21 -7.40 -8.76
C GLY A 766 -3.25 -5.99 -9.31
N GLY A 767 -2.89 -5.01 -8.49
CA GLY A 767 -2.76 -3.63 -8.90
C GLY A 767 -1.40 -3.31 -9.54
N ALA A 768 -1.01 -2.04 -9.43
CA ALA A 768 0.14 -1.45 -10.11
C ALA A 768 1.51 -1.99 -9.66
N ALA A 769 1.60 -2.63 -8.48
CA ALA A 769 2.83 -3.24 -7.98
C ALA A 769 3.07 -4.68 -8.49
N SER A 770 2.17 -5.22 -9.33
CA SER A 770 2.27 -6.59 -9.85
C SER A 770 3.54 -6.79 -10.69
N LEU A 771 4.25 -7.89 -10.43
CA LEU A 771 5.49 -8.27 -11.12
C LEU A 771 5.29 -9.38 -12.16
N LYS A 772 6.01 -9.29 -13.28
CA LYS A 772 6.30 -10.44 -14.14
C LYS A 772 7.61 -11.07 -13.70
N VAL A 773 7.53 -12.27 -13.13
CA VAL A 773 8.65 -13.04 -12.60
C VAL A 773 9.09 -14.05 -13.64
N HIS A 774 10.36 -14.02 -14.03
CA HIS A 774 10.88 -14.95 -15.03
C HIS A 774 11.06 -16.37 -14.45
N GLN A 775 11.29 -17.32 -15.36
CA GLN A 775 11.67 -18.69 -15.00
C GLN A 775 12.98 -18.67 -14.20
N GLN A 776 13.09 -19.56 -13.23
CA GLN A 776 14.25 -19.71 -12.35
C GLN A 776 14.68 -21.18 -12.31
N SER A 777 15.98 -21.43 -12.33
CA SER A 777 16.53 -22.77 -12.11
C SER A 777 17.80 -22.68 -11.28
N GLN A 778 18.01 -23.69 -10.43
CA GLN A 778 19.18 -23.80 -9.55
C GLN A 778 19.54 -25.28 -9.44
N SER A 779 20.82 -25.61 -9.39
CA SER A 779 21.24 -26.98 -9.12
C SER A 779 22.56 -27.02 -8.36
N ASN A 780 22.64 -27.90 -7.37
CA ASN A 780 23.80 -28.02 -6.49
C ASN A 780 24.17 -29.49 -6.30
N VAL A 781 25.46 -29.74 -6.18
CA VAL A 781 25.99 -31.00 -5.66
C VAL A 781 26.31 -30.76 -4.19
N ASN A 782 26.08 -31.75 -3.33
CA ASN A 782 26.54 -31.73 -1.95
C ASN A 782 27.32 -33.00 -1.61
N SER A 783 28.20 -32.90 -0.62
CA SER A 783 28.81 -34.07 0.03
C SER A 783 28.46 -34.03 1.51
N THR A 784 28.12 -35.19 2.08
CA THR A 784 27.88 -35.32 3.52
C THR A 784 28.78 -36.40 4.09
N VAL A 785 29.53 -36.09 5.14
CA VAL A 785 30.30 -37.08 5.91
C VAL A 785 29.78 -37.10 7.33
N GLY A 786 29.54 -38.28 7.90
CA GLY A 786 28.94 -38.38 9.23
C GLY A 786 29.16 -39.71 9.92
N LEU A 787 28.64 -39.78 11.14
CA LEU A 787 28.65 -40.95 12.01
C LEU A 787 27.24 -41.25 12.48
N ARG A 788 26.86 -42.52 12.39
CA ARG A 788 25.57 -43.03 12.85
C ARG A 788 25.78 -44.09 13.93
N VAL A 789 24.98 -44.02 14.98
CA VAL A 789 25.01 -44.96 16.10
C VAL A 789 23.59 -45.47 16.33
N ALA A 790 23.43 -46.77 16.52
CA ALA A 790 22.16 -47.37 16.93
C ALA A 790 22.43 -48.49 17.94
N LYS A 791 21.53 -48.69 18.89
CA LYS A 791 21.63 -49.78 19.87
C LYS A 791 20.32 -50.55 19.91
N VAL A 792 20.36 -51.87 19.78
CA VAL A 792 19.16 -52.72 19.85
C VAL A 792 19.04 -53.30 21.26
N GLU A 793 18.03 -52.91 22.00
CA GLU A 793 17.66 -53.53 23.28
C GLU A 793 16.44 -54.44 23.07
N THR A 794 16.46 -55.61 23.69
CA THR A 794 15.28 -56.49 23.74
C THR A 794 14.65 -56.34 25.12
N LEU A 795 13.38 -55.93 25.15
CA LEU A 795 12.60 -55.75 26.37
C LEU A 795 12.11 -57.10 26.91
N ASP A 796 11.78 -57.16 28.20
CA ASP A 796 11.34 -58.40 28.87
C ASP A 796 10.07 -59.03 28.24
N ASN A 797 9.28 -58.23 27.53
CA ASN A 797 8.09 -58.66 26.78
C ASN A 797 8.39 -59.09 25.33
N GLY A 798 9.67 -59.20 24.94
CA GLY A 798 10.10 -59.61 23.60
C GLY A 798 10.13 -58.50 22.55
N MET A 799 9.59 -57.32 22.84
CA MET A 799 9.64 -56.16 21.94
C MET A 799 11.08 -55.65 21.80
N ARG A 800 11.40 -55.03 20.65
CA ARG A 800 12.76 -54.56 20.34
C ARG A 800 12.80 -53.04 20.30
N LEU A 801 13.52 -52.41 21.23
CA LEU A 801 13.71 -50.97 21.28
C LEU A 801 15.05 -50.60 20.65
N THR A 802 15.04 -49.73 19.65
CA THR A 802 16.24 -49.28 18.94
C THR A 802 16.35 -47.76 18.97
N PRO A 803 16.97 -47.17 20.02
CA PRO A 803 17.47 -45.80 19.96
C PRO A 803 18.54 -45.67 18.86
N ARG A 804 18.46 -44.58 18.10
CA ARG A 804 19.40 -44.20 17.04
C ARG A 804 19.76 -42.72 17.12
N PHE A 805 20.98 -42.40 16.71
CA PHE A 805 21.51 -41.06 16.59
C PHE A 805 22.41 -40.98 15.36
N SER A 806 22.40 -39.85 14.66
CA SER A 806 23.27 -39.57 13.53
C SER A 806 23.69 -38.10 13.56
N ALA A 807 24.97 -37.84 13.33
CA ALA A 807 25.50 -36.51 13.09
C ALA A 807 26.28 -36.50 11.78
N GLY A 808 26.20 -35.42 11.00
CA GLY A 808 26.93 -35.30 9.73
C GLY A 808 27.19 -33.85 9.35
N TRP A 809 28.30 -33.63 8.65
CA TRP A 809 28.64 -32.35 8.05
C TRP A 809 28.29 -32.40 6.56
N LYS A 810 27.37 -31.54 6.12
CA LYS A 810 27.00 -31.33 4.71
C LYS A 810 27.79 -30.15 4.17
N HIS A 811 28.43 -30.31 3.00
CA HIS A 811 29.05 -29.23 2.25
C HIS A 811 28.38 -29.11 0.87
N THR A 812 27.96 -27.89 0.51
CA THR A 812 27.24 -27.59 -0.74
C THR A 812 28.18 -26.92 -1.73
N TYR A 813 28.32 -27.51 -2.92
CA TYR A 813 29.17 -27.03 -4.01
C TYR A 813 28.40 -26.24 -5.06
N GLY A 814 29.13 -25.46 -5.85
CA GLY A 814 28.59 -24.58 -6.90
C GLY A 814 28.08 -23.25 -6.36
N ASP A 815 27.16 -22.65 -7.12
CA ASP A 815 26.58 -21.35 -6.81
C ASP A 815 25.52 -21.49 -5.70
N THR A 816 25.79 -20.83 -4.58
CA THR A 816 24.88 -20.73 -3.43
C THR A 816 23.90 -19.58 -3.57
N TYR A 817 24.21 -18.60 -4.42
CA TYR A 817 23.35 -17.44 -4.69
C TYR A 817 22.02 -17.84 -5.31
N THR A 818 20.94 -17.38 -4.69
CA THR A 818 19.58 -17.55 -5.18
C THR A 818 19.12 -16.25 -5.80
N SER A 819 18.88 -16.19 -7.11
CA SER A 819 18.41 -14.98 -7.78
C SER A 819 17.24 -15.25 -8.72
N THR A 820 16.36 -14.26 -8.89
CA THR A 820 15.31 -14.28 -9.93
C THR A 820 15.29 -12.96 -10.69
N ARG A 821 15.06 -13.03 -12.00
CA ARG A 821 14.81 -11.84 -12.83
C ARG A 821 13.33 -11.51 -12.79
N GLN A 822 12.98 -10.23 -12.67
CA GLN A 822 11.60 -9.76 -12.70
C GLN A 822 11.48 -8.32 -13.21
N ARG A 823 10.26 -7.88 -13.48
CA ARG A 823 9.91 -6.49 -13.83
C ARG A 823 8.52 -6.14 -13.32
N LEU A 824 8.21 -4.86 -13.14
CA LEU A 824 6.81 -4.42 -13.06
C LEU A 824 6.07 -4.83 -14.34
N VAL A 825 4.79 -5.21 -14.20
CA VAL A 825 3.92 -5.49 -15.36
C VAL A 825 3.79 -4.26 -16.26
N THR A 826 3.68 -3.07 -15.65
CA THR A 826 3.55 -1.75 -16.30
C THR A 826 4.65 -0.81 -15.82
N GLY A 827 5.31 -0.06 -16.72
CA GLY A 827 6.24 1.01 -16.35
C GLY A 827 7.58 0.56 -15.74
N GLY A 828 8.16 -0.56 -16.20
CA GLY A 828 9.47 -1.02 -15.72
C GLY A 828 10.19 -2.02 -16.63
N ASN A 829 11.52 -1.95 -16.56
CA ASN A 829 12.50 -2.84 -17.20
C ASN A 829 12.78 -4.09 -16.35
N ASN A 830 13.52 -5.06 -16.90
CA ASN A 830 13.90 -6.27 -16.18
C ASN A 830 15.11 -6.04 -15.27
N TYR A 831 14.91 -6.17 -13.97
CA TYR A 831 15.94 -6.20 -12.93
C TYR A 831 16.09 -7.60 -12.33
N THR A 832 17.12 -7.80 -11.51
CA THR A 832 17.36 -9.05 -10.77
C THR A 832 17.23 -8.76 -9.28
N VAL A 833 16.56 -9.66 -8.54
CA VAL A 833 16.59 -9.66 -7.08
C VAL A 833 17.27 -10.89 -6.53
N TYR A 834 17.89 -10.70 -5.37
CA TYR A 834 18.66 -11.69 -4.66
C TYR A 834 17.90 -12.16 -3.42
N GLY A 835 17.77 -13.48 -3.33
CA GLY A 835 17.30 -14.25 -2.20
C GLY A 835 18.46 -14.63 -1.29
N ALA A 836 18.15 -15.20 -0.13
CA ALA A 836 19.17 -15.76 0.75
C ALA A 836 19.95 -16.89 0.06
N GLU A 837 21.24 -16.99 0.36
CA GLU A 837 22.12 -18.03 -0.16
C GLU A 837 21.76 -19.43 0.38
N LEU A 838 22.06 -20.48 -0.38
CA LEU A 838 22.08 -21.85 0.12
C LEU A 838 23.28 -22.06 1.05
N ASP A 839 23.05 -22.74 2.17
CA ASP A 839 24.08 -23.00 3.16
C ASP A 839 25.23 -23.82 2.58
N ARG A 840 26.40 -23.18 2.48
CA ARG A 840 27.63 -23.80 1.96
C ARG A 840 28.15 -24.90 2.89
N ASN A 841 27.90 -24.78 4.19
CA ASN A 841 28.14 -25.83 5.17
C ASN A 841 26.95 -25.90 6.13
N SER A 842 26.46 -27.12 6.40
CA SER A 842 25.42 -27.36 7.41
C SER A 842 25.80 -28.52 8.32
N LEU A 843 25.48 -28.39 9.61
CA LEU A 843 25.47 -29.50 10.56
C LEU A 843 24.11 -30.19 10.51
N LEU A 844 24.11 -31.49 10.20
CA LEU A 844 22.95 -32.37 10.22
C LEU A 844 22.92 -33.18 11.51
N VAL A 845 21.79 -33.23 12.19
CA VAL A 845 21.53 -34.06 13.37
C VAL A 845 20.22 -34.82 13.19
N ASP A 846 20.23 -36.11 13.47
CA ASP A 846 19.05 -36.97 13.53
C ASP A 846 19.09 -37.79 14.83
N ALA A 847 17.97 -37.87 15.52
CA ALA A 847 17.79 -38.68 16.71
C ALA A 847 16.44 -39.39 16.63
N GLY A 848 16.35 -40.64 17.06
CA GLY A 848 15.08 -41.36 16.99
C GLY A 848 15.03 -42.63 17.80
N LEU A 849 13.83 -43.19 17.82
CA LEU A 849 13.49 -44.37 18.59
C LEU A 849 12.56 -45.26 17.75
N ASP A 850 13.00 -46.48 17.47
CA ASP A 850 12.24 -47.47 16.73
C ASP A 850 11.85 -48.63 17.66
N LEU A 851 10.59 -49.05 17.60
CA LEU A 851 10.00 -50.10 18.43
C LEU A 851 9.45 -51.21 17.52
N GLY A 852 10.12 -52.36 17.52
CA GLY A 852 9.60 -53.60 16.96
C GLY A 852 8.49 -54.14 17.85
N VAL A 853 7.25 -54.06 17.38
CA VAL A 853 6.03 -54.44 18.11
C VAL A 853 5.75 -55.93 17.95
N SER A 854 6.06 -56.50 16.78
CA SER A 854 6.01 -57.93 16.50
C SER A 854 7.21 -58.33 15.62
N ALA A 855 7.23 -59.58 15.12
CA ALA A 855 8.21 -60.00 14.12
C ALA A 855 8.14 -59.14 12.85
N ASN A 856 6.92 -58.75 12.42
CA ASN A 856 6.67 -58.10 11.13
C ASN A 856 6.39 -56.60 11.26
N HIS A 857 5.94 -56.11 12.43
CA HIS A 857 5.52 -54.72 12.62
C HIS A 857 6.51 -53.90 13.44
N SER A 858 6.81 -52.69 12.96
CA SER A 858 7.59 -51.69 13.70
C SER A 858 6.95 -50.30 13.62
N VAL A 859 7.05 -49.55 14.71
CA VAL A 859 6.66 -48.14 14.81
C VAL A 859 7.90 -47.35 15.23
N GLY A 860 8.10 -46.15 14.70
CA GLY A 860 9.23 -45.31 15.08
C GLY A 860 8.89 -43.83 15.08
N VAL A 861 9.67 -43.08 15.86
CA VAL A 861 9.66 -41.62 15.88
C VAL A 861 11.07 -41.09 15.64
N GLY A 862 11.18 -39.89 15.07
CA GLY A 862 12.45 -39.22 14.82
C GLY A 862 12.34 -37.71 14.90
N LEU A 863 13.43 -37.09 15.33
CA LEU A 863 13.68 -35.66 15.30
C LEU A 863 14.87 -35.42 14.38
N THR A 864 14.74 -34.49 13.44
CA THR A 864 15.83 -34.03 12.58
C THR A 864 16.10 -32.55 12.81
N GLY A 865 17.35 -32.14 12.61
CA GLY A 865 17.77 -30.76 12.63
C GLY A 865 18.87 -30.52 11.59
N GLU A 866 18.77 -29.41 10.89
CA GLU A 866 19.84 -28.88 10.05
C GLU A 866 20.11 -27.43 10.47
N VAL A 867 21.38 -27.09 10.69
CA VAL A 867 21.83 -25.75 11.04
C VAL A 867 22.97 -25.35 10.11
N GLY A 868 22.76 -24.31 9.32
CA GLY A 868 23.78 -23.67 8.49
C GLY A 868 24.13 -22.28 9.00
N SER A 869 24.64 -21.43 8.11
CA SER A 869 24.89 -20.01 8.36
C SER A 869 23.59 -19.19 8.27
N ASP A 870 22.77 -19.50 7.27
CA ASP A 870 21.64 -18.70 6.78
C ASP A 870 20.32 -19.49 6.85
N SER A 871 20.32 -20.71 7.39
CA SER A 871 19.07 -21.42 7.69
C SER A 871 19.14 -22.32 8.93
N ARG A 872 17.96 -22.49 9.54
CA ARG A 872 17.75 -23.34 10.71
C ARG A 872 16.48 -24.14 10.51
N ASN A 873 16.64 -25.42 10.22
CA ASN A 873 15.55 -26.33 9.91
C ASN A 873 15.41 -27.40 11.00
N HIS A 874 14.17 -27.78 11.29
CA HIS A 874 13.84 -28.88 12.20
C HIS A 874 12.76 -29.78 11.61
N GLY A 875 12.70 -31.03 12.07
CA GLY A 875 11.70 -31.99 11.61
C GLY A 875 11.29 -32.97 12.70
N VAL A 876 10.05 -33.41 12.59
CA VAL A 876 9.45 -34.53 13.32
C VAL A 876 8.98 -35.53 12.28
N MET A 877 9.30 -36.81 12.48
CA MET A 877 8.76 -37.89 11.68
C MET A 877 8.18 -39.01 12.55
N GLY A 878 7.01 -39.49 12.17
CA GLY A 878 6.40 -40.71 12.71
C GLY A 878 6.26 -41.74 11.59
N GLN A 879 6.66 -42.98 11.86
CA GLN A 879 6.73 -44.03 10.85
C GLN A 879 6.17 -45.36 11.36
N TRP A 880 5.49 -46.09 10.47
CA TRP A 880 5.02 -47.46 10.67
C TRP A 880 5.50 -48.32 9.51
N ARG A 881 5.87 -49.58 9.78
CA ARG A 881 6.31 -50.53 8.76
C ARG A 881 5.75 -51.93 9.01
N MET A 882 5.57 -52.67 7.93
CA MET A 882 5.17 -54.07 7.91
C MET A 882 6.07 -54.85 6.94
N ALA A 883 6.71 -55.91 7.41
CA ALA A 883 7.42 -56.90 6.60
C ALA A 883 6.50 -58.10 6.26
N PHE A 884 6.69 -58.74 5.11
CA PHE A 884 5.88 -59.87 4.63
C PHE A 884 6.61 -60.74 3.59
#